data_AF-D0KYV1-F1
#
_entry.id   AF-D0KYV1-F1
#
_cell.length_a   1.000
_cell.length_b   1.000
_cell.length_c   1.000
_cell.angle_alpha   90.00
_cell.angle_beta   90.00
_cell.angle_gamma   90.00
#
_symmetry.space_group_name_H-M   'P 1'
#
loop_
_entity.id
_entity.type
_entity.pdbx_description
1 polymer ?
#
loop_
_entity_poly.entity_id
_entity_poly.type
_entity_poly.pdbx_seq_one_letter_code
_entity_poly.pdbx_strand_id
1 'polypeptide(L)'
;MQLDFQPIIESRMHDPFSLLGRHPLGEGKCRFHTYQPQAEHIRILSTHGEWLELTADADFPGVFAGLFTEDLLPLHPVLEIETAEHHKYQITDPYSFGPVLGELDLYLFGEGKHYDLWKVLGAHVITIDGVEGVTFAVWAPNASRVSVVGDFNNWDGRRHPMRNRISSGVWELFIPGLSAGDFYKFEIKNRDTQATSVRTDPFGRSFELRPNTAAKVVSDEEFQWTDQFWLKAREQNDWMHAPMNVYEVHLGSWKLTGKQFPTYAELAEQLIPYVKERGYTHIELLPITEHPFDGSWGYQTTGYFAPTSRFGTPEQFKQFVNKAHEAGIGIILDWVPAHFPRDEFALARFDGTALYEHEDPRRGEHRDWGTLIFNYGRKEVSNFLIASALYWLEEMHLDGLRVDAVASMLYLDYSREHGDWLPNAYGGRENLEAIDFLRALNHVTQSRNPGALMMAEESTAWPLVSRPPEVGGLGFALKWNMGWMNDTLKYFQEDPINRQYHHNNLTFGLLYTFTENFVLPFSHDEVVHGKGSLLNKMPGDEWQKFANLRLLLAYQCAYPGKKLLFMGCEFGQGNEWNHAKQLDWWMLEYKLHQGISQLSTALNHLYKNEVALHYHDFEGCGFSWNDCNDRQNSVISFFRHAKGQSILTILNFTPVVRQNYKIGIPNTDRLNIVFNSDESVYGGSATALELTHHKNSPYNGQSGHIELTLPPLGALMIRIN
;
A
#
# COMPACT_ATOMS: atom_id res chain seq x y z
N MET A 1 -34.28 43.94 -0.48
CA MET A 1 -32.93 44.03 -1.08
C MET A 1 -33.02 43.33 -2.42
N GLN A 2 -32.63 43.97 -3.52
CA GLN A 2 -32.59 43.28 -4.82
C GLN A 2 -31.49 42.22 -4.72
N LEU A 3 -31.83 40.97 -4.96
CA LEU A 3 -30.88 39.86 -4.93
C LEU A 3 -29.99 39.96 -6.17
N ASP A 4 -28.69 39.72 -6.01
CA ASP A 4 -27.73 39.73 -7.10
C ASP A 4 -27.31 38.29 -7.43
N PHE A 5 -27.74 37.80 -8.60
CA PHE A 5 -27.39 36.47 -9.11
C PHE A 5 -26.21 36.50 -10.09
N GLN A 6 -25.59 37.67 -10.33
CA GLN A 6 -24.41 37.75 -11.19
C GLN A 6 -23.27 36.80 -10.74
N PRO A 7 -22.96 36.65 -9.44
CA PRO A 7 -21.90 35.74 -9.00
C PRO A 7 -22.17 34.27 -9.32
N ILE A 8 -23.44 33.83 -9.38
CA ILE A 8 -23.76 32.44 -9.73
C ILE A 8 -23.65 32.21 -11.24
N ILE A 9 -24.12 33.15 -12.05
CA ILE A 9 -24.01 33.10 -13.52
C ILE A 9 -22.55 33.11 -13.95
N GLU A 10 -21.72 33.96 -13.34
CA GLU A 10 -20.28 34.03 -13.61
C GLU A 10 -19.50 32.88 -12.97
N SER A 11 -20.18 31.98 -12.25
CA SER A 11 -19.58 30.83 -11.59
C SER A 11 -18.46 31.24 -10.62
N ARG A 12 -18.73 32.24 -9.76
CA ARG A 12 -17.81 32.78 -8.74
C ARG A 12 -18.38 32.72 -7.32
N MET A 13 -19.53 32.06 -7.15
CA MET A 13 -20.24 32.00 -5.87
C MET A 13 -19.70 30.88 -4.97
N HIS A 14 -19.41 31.21 -3.70
CA HIS A 14 -18.89 30.27 -2.72
C HIS A 14 -19.97 29.64 -1.82
N ASP A 15 -21.16 30.25 -1.74
CA ASP A 15 -22.29 29.72 -0.98
C ASP A 15 -23.61 29.86 -1.77
N PRO A 16 -23.89 28.96 -2.73
CA PRO A 16 -25.12 28.99 -3.52
C PRO A 16 -26.41 28.93 -2.67
N PHE A 17 -26.35 28.33 -1.47
CA PHE A 17 -27.52 28.17 -0.58
C PHE A 17 -28.02 29.50 -0.02
N SER A 18 -27.19 30.55 -0.02
CA SER A 18 -27.62 31.90 0.37
C SER A 18 -28.63 32.53 -0.62
N LEU A 19 -28.66 32.04 -1.87
CA LEU A 19 -29.53 32.57 -2.92
C LEU A 19 -30.55 31.55 -3.43
N LEU A 20 -30.11 30.31 -3.66
CA LEU A 20 -30.90 29.21 -4.22
C LEU A 20 -31.70 28.47 -3.15
N GLY A 21 -32.71 27.73 -3.60
CA GLY A 21 -33.63 26.97 -2.76
C GLY A 21 -34.73 27.84 -2.15
N ARG A 22 -35.33 27.31 -1.08
CA ARG A 22 -36.44 27.93 -0.36
C ARG A 22 -35.92 28.86 0.75
N HIS A 23 -36.31 30.13 0.71
CA HIS A 23 -35.93 31.14 1.70
C HIS A 23 -37.17 31.79 2.34
N PRO A 24 -37.29 31.80 3.68
CA PRO A 24 -38.41 32.46 4.36
C PRO A 24 -38.33 33.98 4.19
N LEU A 25 -39.47 34.62 3.98
CA LEU A 25 -39.61 36.09 3.93
C LEU A 25 -40.30 36.66 5.18
N GLY A 26 -40.76 35.80 6.08
CA GLY A 26 -41.63 36.16 7.21
C GLY A 26 -43.12 36.11 6.84
N GLU A 27 -43.98 36.20 7.85
CA GLU A 27 -45.45 36.17 7.70
C GLU A 27 -45.98 34.93 6.95
N GLY A 28 -45.30 33.78 7.05
CA GLY A 28 -45.69 32.53 6.39
C GLY A 28 -45.48 32.53 4.87
N LYS A 29 -44.65 33.43 4.34
CA LYS A 29 -44.28 33.49 2.92
C LYS A 29 -42.84 33.06 2.73
N CYS A 30 -42.57 32.44 1.59
CA CYS A 30 -41.21 32.12 1.16
C CYS A 30 -41.00 32.50 -0.32
N ARG A 31 -39.73 32.74 -0.65
CA ARG A 31 -39.26 32.78 -2.04
C ARG A 31 -38.57 31.46 -2.36
N PHE A 32 -38.70 31.02 -3.60
CA PHE A 32 -37.92 29.92 -4.15
C PHE A 32 -37.13 30.41 -5.35
N HIS A 33 -35.85 30.06 -5.42
CA HIS A 33 -34.99 30.35 -6.58
C HIS A 33 -34.23 29.08 -6.98
N THR A 34 -34.12 28.83 -8.27
CA THR A 34 -33.25 27.77 -8.82
C THR A 34 -32.45 28.33 -9.99
N TYR A 35 -31.25 27.80 -10.19
CA TYR A 35 -30.41 28.13 -11.33
C TYR A 35 -30.26 26.89 -12.21
N GLN A 36 -30.85 26.94 -13.41
CA GLN A 36 -30.85 25.86 -14.39
C GLN A 36 -30.52 26.47 -15.76
N PRO A 37 -29.22 26.63 -16.09
CA PRO A 37 -28.79 27.30 -17.33
C PRO A 37 -29.28 26.63 -18.63
N GLN A 38 -29.71 25.37 -18.54
CA GLN A 38 -30.23 24.56 -19.64
C GLN A 38 -31.76 24.61 -19.81
N ALA A 39 -32.47 25.24 -18.86
CA ALA A 39 -33.93 25.22 -18.82
C ALA A 39 -34.56 26.36 -19.64
N GLU A 40 -35.67 26.06 -20.32
CA GLU A 40 -36.58 27.08 -20.88
C GLU A 40 -37.81 27.27 -19.99
N HIS A 41 -38.34 26.18 -19.42
CA HIS A 41 -39.47 26.21 -18.51
C HIS A 41 -39.18 25.34 -17.28
N ILE A 42 -39.63 25.80 -16.11
CA ILE A 42 -39.51 25.05 -14.86
C ILE A 42 -40.81 25.12 -14.09
N ARG A 43 -41.28 23.96 -13.65
CA ARG A 43 -42.40 23.85 -12.72
C ARG A 43 -41.93 23.30 -11.38
N ILE A 44 -42.57 23.72 -10.30
CA ILE A 44 -42.34 23.22 -8.94
C ILE A 44 -43.59 22.49 -8.45
N LEU A 45 -43.42 21.31 -7.84
CA LEU A 45 -44.52 20.51 -7.29
C LEU A 45 -44.91 21.02 -5.90
N SER A 46 -46.17 21.38 -5.74
CA SER A 46 -46.75 21.82 -4.46
C SER A 46 -47.11 20.66 -3.52
N THR A 47 -47.34 20.97 -2.24
CA THR A 47 -47.82 20.01 -1.24
C THR A 47 -49.20 19.42 -1.55
N HIS A 48 -49.98 20.06 -2.44
CA HIS A 48 -51.27 19.57 -2.92
C HIS A 48 -51.18 18.71 -4.19
N GLY A 49 -49.98 18.49 -4.73
CA GLY A 49 -49.76 17.69 -5.95
C GLY A 49 -49.96 18.48 -7.25
N GLU A 50 -50.06 19.81 -7.18
CA GLU A 50 -50.18 20.69 -8.35
C GLU A 50 -48.81 21.20 -8.80
N TRP A 51 -48.58 21.25 -10.11
CA TRP A 51 -47.39 21.85 -10.73
C TRP A 51 -47.59 23.35 -10.94
N LEU A 52 -46.70 24.15 -10.35
CA LEU A 52 -46.74 25.61 -10.43
C LEU A 52 -45.57 26.10 -11.30
N GLU A 53 -45.83 26.97 -12.28
CA GLU A 53 -44.78 27.55 -13.14
C GLU A 53 -43.90 28.53 -12.37
N LEU A 54 -42.58 28.41 -12.52
CA LEU A 54 -41.61 29.41 -12.08
C LEU A 54 -41.40 30.45 -13.17
N THR A 55 -41.15 31.69 -12.75
CA THR A 55 -40.88 32.80 -13.67
C THR A 55 -39.38 32.90 -13.93
N ALA A 56 -38.97 32.93 -15.20
CA ALA A 56 -37.59 33.21 -15.56
C ALA A 56 -37.23 34.66 -15.19
N ASP A 57 -36.05 34.85 -14.61
CA ASP A 57 -35.52 36.18 -14.31
C ASP A 57 -35.01 36.84 -15.60
N ALA A 58 -35.47 38.07 -15.86
CA ALA A 58 -35.13 38.80 -17.09
C ALA A 58 -33.69 39.35 -17.08
N ASP A 59 -33.17 39.67 -15.90
CA ASP A 59 -31.83 40.24 -15.74
C ASP A 59 -30.76 39.15 -15.58
N PHE A 60 -31.17 37.95 -15.15
CA PHE A 60 -30.29 36.84 -14.78
C PHE A 60 -30.65 35.55 -15.54
N PRO A 61 -30.10 35.33 -16.75
CA PRO A 61 -30.38 34.13 -17.55
C PRO A 61 -30.16 32.82 -16.82
N GLY A 62 -31.11 31.89 -16.94
CA GLY A 62 -31.08 30.58 -16.29
C GLY A 62 -31.54 30.59 -14.83
N VAL A 63 -31.82 31.75 -14.23
CA VAL A 63 -32.44 31.85 -12.90
C VAL A 63 -33.95 31.83 -13.05
N PHE A 64 -34.61 31.02 -12.23
CA PHE A 64 -36.06 30.93 -12.16
C PHE A 64 -36.52 31.15 -10.72
N ALA A 65 -37.60 31.90 -10.55
CA ALA A 65 -38.08 32.34 -9.24
C ALA A 65 -39.60 32.16 -9.07
N GLY A 66 -40.01 32.02 -7.82
CA GLY A 66 -41.42 32.03 -7.42
C GLY A 66 -41.61 32.53 -5.99
N LEU A 67 -42.79 33.09 -5.72
CA LEU A 67 -43.24 33.53 -4.39
C LEU A 67 -44.42 32.67 -3.96
N PHE A 68 -44.31 32.06 -2.79
CA PHE A 68 -45.26 31.08 -2.29
C PHE A 68 -45.57 31.32 -0.81
N THR A 69 -46.66 30.74 -0.32
CA THR A 69 -46.84 30.51 1.12
C THR A 69 -45.98 29.31 1.55
N GLU A 70 -45.47 29.33 2.78
CA GLU A 70 -44.52 28.31 3.27
C GLU A 70 -45.13 26.90 3.31
N ASP A 71 -46.44 26.79 3.52
CA ASP A 71 -47.20 25.54 3.56
C ASP A 71 -47.46 24.93 2.17
N LEU A 72 -47.35 25.74 1.11
CA LEU A 72 -47.59 25.30 -0.26
C LEU A 72 -46.39 24.56 -0.85
N LEU A 73 -45.17 24.83 -0.37
CA LEU A 73 -43.96 24.16 -0.83
C LEU A 73 -43.53 23.06 0.15
N PRO A 74 -43.29 21.83 -0.33
CA PRO A 74 -42.72 20.78 0.50
C PRO A 74 -41.31 21.18 0.98
N LEU A 75 -40.80 20.48 2.01
CA LEU A 75 -39.47 20.74 2.56
C LEU A 75 -38.37 20.62 1.48
N HIS A 76 -38.47 19.58 0.66
CA HIS A 76 -37.59 19.34 -0.49
C HIS A 76 -38.41 19.36 -1.79
N PRO A 77 -38.51 20.53 -2.46
CA PRO A 77 -39.31 20.65 -3.68
C PRO A 77 -38.78 19.82 -4.83
N VAL A 78 -39.72 19.20 -5.56
CA VAL A 78 -39.45 18.55 -6.84
C VAL A 78 -39.70 19.55 -7.96
N LEU A 79 -38.75 19.65 -8.88
CA LEU A 79 -38.78 20.50 -10.06
C LEU A 79 -38.95 19.64 -11.30
N GLU A 80 -39.84 20.03 -12.21
CA GLU A 80 -39.89 19.53 -13.59
C GLU A 80 -39.20 20.56 -14.49
N ILE A 81 -38.16 20.15 -15.18
CA ILE A 81 -37.33 21.01 -16.03
C ILE A 81 -37.56 20.60 -17.48
N GLU A 82 -37.92 21.57 -18.32
CA GLU A 82 -37.97 21.45 -19.77
C GLU A 82 -36.81 22.23 -20.41
N THR A 83 -36.03 21.54 -21.23
CA THR A 83 -34.89 22.14 -21.97
C THR A 83 -35.33 22.69 -23.33
N ALA A 84 -34.46 23.46 -23.98
CA ALA A 84 -34.67 23.98 -25.34
C ALA A 84 -34.87 22.88 -26.41
N GLU A 85 -34.42 21.67 -26.14
CA GLU A 85 -34.64 20.50 -27.01
C GLU A 85 -35.94 19.75 -26.69
N HIS A 86 -36.81 20.33 -25.86
CA HIS A 86 -38.06 19.74 -25.35
C HIS A 86 -37.87 18.45 -24.52
N HIS A 87 -36.65 18.17 -24.06
CA HIS A 87 -36.43 17.11 -23.07
C HIS A 87 -36.95 17.55 -21.69
N LYS A 88 -37.75 16.69 -21.06
CA LYS A 88 -38.32 16.87 -19.72
C LYS A 88 -37.77 15.85 -18.73
N TYR A 89 -37.40 16.32 -17.55
CA TYR A 89 -36.99 15.46 -16.44
C TYR A 89 -37.31 16.13 -15.11
N GLN A 90 -37.34 15.33 -14.05
CA GLN A 90 -37.64 15.79 -12.70
C GLN A 90 -36.42 15.64 -11.80
N ILE A 91 -36.20 16.61 -10.93
CA ILE A 91 -35.16 16.57 -9.89
C ILE A 91 -35.75 17.04 -8.56
N THR A 92 -35.22 16.54 -7.45
CA THR A 92 -35.43 17.18 -6.14
C THR A 92 -34.37 18.27 -5.98
N ASP A 93 -34.75 19.45 -5.49
CA ASP A 93 -33.84 20.60 -5.38
C ASP A 93 -32.70 20.34 -4.37
N PRO A 94 -31.43 20.25 -4.82
CA PRO A 94 -30.30 20.01 -3.93
C PRO A 94 -30.05 21.16 -2.94
N TYR A 95 -30.51 22.37 -3.25
CA TYR A 95 -30.32 23.56 -2.40
C TYR A 95 -31.37 23.70 -1.30
N SER A 96 -32.26 22.72 -1.16
CA SER A 96 -33.20 22.61 -0.04
C SER A 96 -32.62 21.88 1.18
N PHE A 97 -31.43 21.28 1.06
CA PHE A 97 -30.77 20.50 2.12
C PHE A 97 -29.77 21.34 2.92
N GLY A 98 -29.70 21.09 4.23
CA GLY A 98 -28.79 21.79 5.13
C GLY A 98 -27.32 21.38 4.99
N PRO A 99 -26.44 21.80 5.92
CA PRO A 99 -25.10 21.25 6.06
C PRO A 99 -25.07 19.75 6.25
N VAL A 100 -24.23 19.07 5.48
CA VAL A 100 -24.08 17.60 5.53
C VAL A 100 -22.90 17.18 6.41
N LEU A 101 -21.94 18.08 6.65
CA LEU A 101 -20.83 17.85 7.58
C LEU A 101 -21.08 18.52 8.93
N GLY A 102 -20.79 17.78 10.01
CA GLY A 102 -20.86 18.29 11.37
C GLY A 102 -19.71 19.24 11.71
N GLU A 103 -19.94 20.17 12.64
CA GLU A 103 -18.90 21.12 13.11
C GLU A 103 -17.72 20.40 13.78
N LEU A 104 -17.96 19.28 14.46
CA LEU A 104 -16.90 18.48 15.09
C LEU A 104 -15.98 17.85 14.04
N ASP A 105 -16.52 17.34 12.94
CA ASP A 105 -15.74 16.72 11.88
C ASP A 105 -14.80 17.74 11.24
N LEU A 106 -15.33 18.93 10.93
CA LEU A 106 -14.56 20.04 10.38
C LEU A 106 -13.47 20.52 11.34
N TYR A 107 -13.77 20.59 12.64
CA TYR A 107 -12.79 20.95 13.66
C TYR A 107 -11.66 19.92 13.77
N LEU A 108 -12.00 18.63 13.85
CA LEU A 108 -11.00 17.55 13.93
C LEU A 108 -10.14 17.47 12.67
N PHE A 109 -10.73 17.71 11.50
CA PHE A 109 -10.00 17.78 10.23
C PHE A 109 -8.99 18.95 10.23
N GLY A 110 -9.42 20.15 10.63
CA GLY A 110 -8.52 21.30 10.77
C GLY A 110 -7.41 21.12 11.81
N GLU A 111 -7.66 20.28 12.83
CA GLU A 111 -6.65 19.89 13.81
C GLU A 111 -5.75 18.72 13.38
N GLY A 112 -6.03 18.11 12.23
CA GLY A 112 -5.27 16.97 11.70
C GLY A 112 -5.45 15.68 12.52
N LYS A 113 -6.60 15.54 13.18
CA LYS A 113 -6.90 14.44 14.12
C LYS A 113 -8.20 13.70 13.81
N HIS A 114 -8.80 13.94 12.66
CA HIS A 114 -9.98 13.19 12.22
C HIS A 114 -9.52 11.88 11.59
N TYR A 115 -9.45 10.79 12.34
CA TYR A 115 -8.85 9.56 11.78
C TYR A 115 -9.77 8.77 10.86
N ASP A 116 -11.09 9.02 10.86
CA ASP A 116 -12.08 8.35 10.00
C ASP A 116 -12.51 9.19 8.79
N LEU A 117 -11.60 9.97 8.19
CA LEU A 117 -11.96 10.94 7.14
C LEU A 117 -12.66 10.32 5.93
N TRP A 118 -12.34 9.07 5.59
CA TRP A 118 -12.96 8.39 4.44
C TRP A 118 -14.45 8.12 4.64
N LYS A 119 -15.00 8.28 5.85
CA LYS A 119 -16.43 8.14 6.15
C LYS A 119 -17.20 9.47 5.99
N VAL A 120 -16.48 10.57 5.78
CA VAL A 120 -17.02 11.93 5.86
C VAL A 120 -16.68 12.75 4.61
N LEU A 121 -15.42 12.70 4.15
CA LEU A 121 -14.99 13.28 2.88
C LEU A 121 -15.19 12.31 1.72
N GLY A 122 -15.24 12.85 0.51
CA GLY A 122 -15.53 12.13 -0.73
C GLY A 122 -17.02 11.99 -1.01
N ALA A 123 -17.42 10.90 -1.65
CA ALA A 123 -18.82 10.60 -1.98
C ALA A 123 -19.42 9.48 -1.11
N HIS A 124 -20.61 9.75 -0.54
CA HIS A 124 -21.36 8.82 0.31
C HIS A 124 -22.82 8.77 -0.10
N VAL A 125 -23.31 7.56 -0.38
CA VAL A 125 -24.75 7.30 -0.51
C VAL A 125 -25.39 7.45 0.87
N ILE A 126 -26.44 8.25 0.98
CA ILE A 126 -27.16 8.49 2.23
C ILE A 126 -28.60 8.89 1.96
N THR A 127 -29.46 8.67 2.96
CA THR A 127 -30.84 9.20 2.99
C THR A 127 -30.93 10.38 3.95
N ILE A 128 -31.33 11.56 3.46
CA ILE A 128 -31.59 12.75 4.29
C ILE A 128 -33.09 13.06 4.19
N ASP A 129 -33.77 13.15 5.34
CA ASP A 129 -35.21 13.47 5.42
C ASP A 129 -36.10 12.58 4.51
N GLY A 130 -35.72 11.32 4.34
CA GLY A 130 -36.42 10.34 3.51
C GLY A 130 -36.09 10.42 2.01
N VAL A 131 -35.16 11.27 1.60
CA VAL A 131 -34.71 11.41 0.21
C VAL A 131 -33.34 10.75 0.06
N GLU A 132 -33.24 9.76 -0.82
CA GLU A 132 -31.98 9.11 -1.18
C GLU A 132 -31.16 10.00 -2.12
N GLY A 133 -29.84 9.97 -1.95
CA GLY A 133 -28.91 10.70 -2.80
C GLY A 133 -27.47 10.48 -2.37
N VAL A 134 -26.58 11.37 -2.84
CA VAL A 134 -25.15 11.29 -2.53
C VAL A 134 -24.67 12.61 -1.95
N THR A 135 -23.99 12.55 -0.81
CA THR A 135 -23.21 13.69 -0.28
C THR A 135 -21.83 13.68 -0.88
N PHE A 136 -21.36 14.85 -1.29
CA PHE A 136 -20.01 15.09 -1.77
C PHE A 136 -19.32 16.09 -0.85
N ALA A 137 -18.09 15.79 -0.45
CA ALA A 137 -17.28 16.69 0.35
C ALA A 137 -15.80 16.68 -0.09
N VAL A 138 -15.20 17.86 -0.32
CA VAL A 138 -13.82 17.98 -0.81
C VAL A 138 -13.11 19.19 -0.24
N TRP A 139 -11.84 19.02 0.14
CA TRP A 139 -11.01 20.10 0.68
C TRP A 139 -10.33 20.89 -0.46
N ALA A 140 -10.68 22.18 -0.58
CA ALA A 140 -10.14 23.09 -1.59
C ALA A 140 -10.22 24.55 -1.08
N PRO A 141 -9.46 24.92 -0.03
CA PRO A 141 -9.61 26.17 0.70
C PRO A 141 -9.40 27.43 -0.16
N ASN A 142 -8.54 27.34 -1.18
CA ASN A 142 -8.19 28.46 -2.05
C ASN A 142 -9.05 28.53 -3.32
N ALA A 143 -10.02 27.63 -3.50
CA ALA A 143 -10.98 27.73 -4.59
C ALA A 143 -11.92 28.95 -4.41
N SER A 144 -12.39 29.51 -5.52
CA SER A 144 -13.51 30.46 -5.53
C SER A 144 -14.86 29.78 -5.70
N ARG A 145 -14.87 28.60 -6.35
CA ARG A 145 -16.05 27.76 -6.54
C ARG A 145 -15.60 26.32 -6.75
N VAL A 146 -16.31 25.38 -6.16
CA VAL A 146 -16.23 23.95 -6.49
C VAL A 146 -17.61 23.48 -6.94
N SER A 147 -17.65 22.55 -7.88
CA SER A 147 -18.91 21.98 -8.39
C SER A 147 -18.73 20.49 -8.64
N VAL A 148 -19.77 19.70 -8.40
CA VAL A 148 -19.77 18.28 -8.74
C VAL A 148 -20.16 18.15 -10.21
N VAL A 149 -19.37 17.41 -10.99
CA VAL A 149 -19.62 17.17 -12.41
C VAL A 149 -19.63 15.68 -12.69
N GLY A 150 -20.54 15.22 -13.55
CA GLY A 150 -20.68 13.81 -13.90
C GLY A 150 -21.74 13.61 -14.98
N ASP A 151 -22.02 12.36 -15.31
CA ASP A 151 -22.99 12.03 -16.38
C ASP A 151 -24.38 12.59 -16.09
N PHE A 152 -24.82 12.55 -14.82
CA PHE A 152 -26.11 13.07 -14.34
C PHE A 152 -26.31 14.58 -14.61
N ASN A 153 -25.23 15.33 -14.87
CA ASN A 153 -25.31 16.74 -15.18
C ASN A 153 -24.62 17.15 -16.49
N ASN A 154 -24.32 16.18 -17.37
CA ASN A 154 -23.60 16.38 -18.62
C ASN A 154 -22.22 17.04 -18.43
N TRP A 155 -21.58 16.76 -17.30
CA TRP A 155 -20.28 17.32 -16.93
C TRP A 155 -20.26 18.87 -16.88
N ASP A 156 -21.40 19.52 -16.62
CA ASP A 156 -21.54 20.98 -16.55
C ASP A 156 -21.47 21.49 -15.10
N GLY A 157 -20.32 22.07 -14.73
CA GLY A 157 -20.06 22.61 -13.39
C GLY A 157 -20.91 23.81 -12.99
N ARG A 158 -21.78 24.34 -13.86
CA ARG A 158 -22.74 25.39 -13.48
C ARG A 158 -23.96 24.83 -12.75
N ARG A 159 -24.25 23.53 -12.89
CA ARG A 159 -25.52 22.92 -12.45
C ARG A 159 -25.52 22.48 -10.98
N HIS A 160 -24.36 22.09 -10.45
CA HIS A 160 -24.22 21.61 -9.07
C HIS A 160 -23.06 22.28 -8.31
N PRO A 161 -23.03 23.63 -8.19
CA PRO A 161 -22.06 24.31 -7.33
C PRO A 161 -22.26 23.95 -5.85
N MET A 162 -21.14 23.76 -5.15
CA MET A 162 -21.07 23.34 -3.75
C MET A 162 -21.02 24.54 -2.79
N ARG A 163 -21.33 24.32 -1.51
CA ARG A 163 -21.15 25.31 -0.43
C ARG A 163 -19.78 25.18 0.22
N ASN A 164 -19.08 26.29 0.38
CA ASN A 164 -17.84 26.35 1.17
C ASN A 164 -18.11 26.52 2.66
N ARG A 165 -17.57 25.62 3.48
CA ARG A 165 -17.48 25.76 4.94
C ARG A 165 -16.21 26.55 5.27
N ILE A 166 -16.34 27.88 5.28
CA ILE A 166 -15.23 28.84 5.29
C ILE A 166 -14.17 28.57 6.37
N SER A 167 -14.58 28.12 7.57
CA SER A 167 -13.65 27.85 8.68
C SER A 167 -12.69 26.69 8.41
N SER A 168 -13.09 25.70 7.60
CA SER A 168 -12.29 24.51 7.27
C SER A 168 -11.80 24.49 5.82
N GLY A 169 -12.39 25.29 4.93
CA GLY A 169 -12.11 25.26 3.50
C GLY A 169 -12.60 24.00 2.78
N VAL A 170 -13.52 23.26 3.42
CA VAL A 170 -14.18 22.09 2.84
C VAL A 170 -15.43 22.53 2.09
N TRP A 171 -15.60 22.03 0.89
CA TRP A 171 -16.79 22.24 0.06
C TRP A 171 -17.70 21.03 0.18
N GLU A 172 -19.01 21.25 0.31
CA GLU A 172 -19.99 20.18 0.47
C GLU A 172 -21.25 20.39 -0.40
N LEU A 173 -21.91 19.29 -0.79
CA LEU A 173 -23.22 19.29 -1.46
C LEU A 173 -23.90 17.93 -1.30
N PHE A 174 -25.22 17.92 -1.10
CA PHE A 174 -26.05 16.73 -1.30
C PHE A 174 -26.76 16.81 -2.65
N ILE A 175 -26.68 15.75 -3.44
CA ILE A 175 -27.39 15.65 -4.73
C ILE A 175 -28.42 14.53 -4.63
N PRO A 176 -29.72 14.85 -4.54
CA PRO A 176 -30.80 13.87 -4.50
C PRO A 176 -30.86 13.00 -5.76
N GLY A 177 -31.26 11.74 -5.60
CA GLY A 177 -31.52 10.82 -6.71
C GLY A 177 -30.26 10.20 -7.35
N LEU A 178 -29.06 10.58 -6.90
CA LEU A 178 -27.83 9.86 -7.26
C LEU A 178 -27.69 8.58 -6.44
N SER A 179 -26.91 7.63 -6.98
CA SER A 179 -26.77 6.29 -6.40
C SER A 179 -25.36 5.73 -6.61
N ALA A 180 -25.08 4.60 -5.94
CA ALA A 180 -23.87 3.84 -6.19
C ALA A 180 -23.76 3.47 -7.68
N GLY A 181 -22.60 3.72 -8.29
CA GLY A 181 -22.41 3.51 -9.71
C GLY A 181 -22.13 4.78 -10.50
N ASP A 182 -22.62 5.92 -10.04
CA ASP A 182 -22.48 7.20 -10.73
C ASP A 182 -21.02 7.64 -10.79
N PHE A 183 -20.59 8.08 -11.98
CA PHE A 183 -19.27 8.67 -12.19
C PHE A 183 -19.28 10.17 -11.96
N TYR A 184 -18.26 10.67 -11.29
CA TYR A 184 -18.15 12.08 -10.97
C TYR A 184 -16.70 12.56 -10.85
N LYS A 185 -16.53 13.88 -10.90
CA LYS A 185 -15.33 14.65 -10.58
C LYS A 185 -15.73 15.97 -9.91
N PHE A 186 -14.73 16.73 -9.47
CA PHE A 186 -14.88 18.09 -8.99
C PHE A 186 -14.36 19.09 -10.02
N GLU A 187 -15.22 20.00 -10.48
CA GLU A 187 -14.80 21.19 -11.23
C GLU A 187 -14.42 22.29 -10.24
N ILE A 188 -13.13 22.64 -10.19
CA ILE A 188 -12.55 23.60 -9.24
C ILE A 188 -12.12 24.85 -10.00
N LYS A 189 -12.63 26.01 -9.56
CA LYS A 189 -12.23 27.32 -10.07
C LYS A 189 -11.28 28.01 -9.09
N ASN A 190 -10.07 28.31 -9.55
CA ASN A 190 -9.08 29.00 -8.73
C ASN A 190 -9.54 30.44 -8.41
N ARG A 191 -9.26 30.92 -7.20
CA ARG A 191 -9.69 32.25 -6.76
C ARG A 191 -8.95 33.40 -7.44
N ASP A 192 -7.66 33.24 -7.68
CA ASP A 192 -6.81 34.34 -8.17
C ASP A 192 -6.77 34.38 -9.69
N THR A 193 -6.57 33.23 -10.34
CA THR A 193 -6.42 33.14 -11.80
C THR A 193 -7.76 33.00 -12.52
N GLN A 194 -8.83 32.65 -11.80
CA GLN A 194 -10.14 32.28 -12.36
C GLN A 194 -10.10 31.06 -13.29
N ALA A 195 -8.96 30.36 -13.37
CA ALA A 195 -8.82 29.15 -14.17
C ALA A 195 -9.67 28.02 -13.59
N THR A 196 -10.29 27.24 -14.46
CA THR A 196 -11.09 26.07 -14.11
C THR A 196 -10.29 24.81 -14.39
N SER A 197 -10.32 23.86 -13.47
CA SER A 197 -9.72 22.53 -13.62
C SER A 197 -10.70 21.46 -13.15
N VAL A 198 -10.65 20.27 -13.74
CA VAL A 198 -11.49 19.13 -13.34
C VAL A 198 -10.61 18.09 -12.66
N ARG A 199 -10.88 17.82 -11.39
CA ARG A 199 -10.08 16.95 -10.52
C ARG A 199 -10.89 15.73 -10.10
N THR A 200 -10.24 14.58 -10.04
CA THR A 200 -10.79 13.39 -9.41
C THR A 200 -10.87 13.57 -7.89
N ASP A 201 -11.68 12.76 -7.22
CA ASP A 201 -11.84 12.83 -5.77
C ASP A 201 -10.60 12.27 -5.04
N PRO A 202 -9.90 13.07 -4.21
CA PRO A 202 -8.82 12.57 -3.35
C PRO A 202 -9.27 11.42 -2.42
N PHE A 203 -10.54 11.43 -2.00
CA PHE A 203 -11.16 10.42 -1.15
C PHE A 203 -12.01 9.41 -1.92
N GLY A 204 -11.87 9.37 -3.26
CA GLY A 204 -12.59 8.44 -4.11
C GLY A 204 -12.29 6.99 -3.70
N ARG A 205 -13.35 6.20 -3.48
CA ARG A 205 -13.26 4.78 -3.06
C ARG A 205 -13.30 3.79 -4.22
N SER A 206 -13.51 4.27 -5.44
CA SER A 206 -13.51 3.51 -6.68
C SER A 206 -13.34 4.48 -7.85
N PHE A 207 -12.78 4.02 -8.97
CA PHE A 207 -12.50 4.84 -10.13
C PHE A 207 -12.84 4.09 -11.43
N GLU A 208 -12.96 4.83 -12.52
CA GLU A 208 -12.95 4.25 -13.87
C GLU A 208 -11.64 3.51 -14.14
N LEU A 209 -11.70 2.52 -15.04
CA LEU A 209 -10.50 1.89 -15.57
C LEU A 209 -9.68 2.91 -16.36
N ARG A 210 -8.40 3.04 -15.99
CA ARG A 210 -7.44 3.88 -16.72
C ARG A 210 -7.46 3.60 -18.25
N PRO A 211 -7.29 4.63 -19.11
CA PRO A 211 -6.81 5.97 -18.81
C PRO A 211 -7.91 6.95 -18.34
N ASN A 212 -9.15 6.49 -18.18
CA ASN A 212 -10.20 7.30 -17.59
C ASN A 212 -9.92 7.56 -16.10
N THR A 213 -10.53 8.61 -15.54
CA THR A 213 -10.11 9.18 -14.25
C THR A 213 -11.26 9.64 -13.36
N ALA A 214 -12.52 9.41 -13.73
CA ALA A 214 -13.62 9.76 -12.85
C ALA A 214 -13.64 8.84 -11.62
N ALA A 215 -13.95 9.44 -10.47
CA ALA A 215 -14.30 8.67 -9.30
C ALA A 215 -15.70 8.07 -9.52
N LYS A 216 -15.95 6.92 -8.89
CA LYS A 216 -17.22 6.21 -8.95
C LYS A 216 -17.81 6.14 -7.55
N VAL A 217 -19.08 6.55 -7.40
CA VAL A 217 -19.79 6.42 -6.12
C VAL A 217 -19.89 4.94 -5.76
N VAL A 218 -19.46 4.60 -4.54
CA VAL A 218 -19.50 3.23 -4.00
C VAL A 218 -20.73 3.08 -3.11
N SER A 219 -21.29 1.88 -3.10
CA SER A 219 -22.36 1.50 -2.18
C SER A 219 -21.97 1.76 -0.71
N ASP A 220 -22.95 2.11 0.10
CA ASP A 220 -22.86 2.15 1.56
C ASP A 220 -23.18 0.78 2.20
N GLU A 221 -23.57 -0.22 1.41
CA GLU A 221 -23.80 -1.59 1.89
C GLU A 221 -22.53 -2.17 2.53
N GLU A 222 -22.69 -2.64 3.78
CA GLU A 222 -21.61 -3.26 4.53
C GLU A 222 -21.26 -4.65 3.97
N PHE A 223 -19.98 -4.84 3.65
CA PHE A 223 -19.44 -6.15 3.30
C PHE A 223 -19.50 -7.11 4.49
N GLN A 224 -19.98 -8.33 4.25
CA GLN A 224 -20.14 -9.35 5.28
C GLN A 224 -18.85 -10.18 5.43
N TRP A 225 -17.94 -9.70 6.27
CA TRP A 225 -16.70 -10.41 6.61
C TRP A 225 -16.94 -11.70 7.43
N THR A 226 -16.07 -12.69 7.26
CA THR A 226 -16.08 -13.97 8.02
C THR A 226 -14.78 -14.21 8.80
N ASP A 227 -13.91 -13.20 8.87
CA ASP A 227 -12.54 -13.27 9.37
C ASP A 227 -12.37 -12.82 10.82
N GLN A 228 -13.44 -12.71 11.61
CA GLN A 228 -13.36 -12.17 12.98
C GLN A 228 -12.42 -12.98 13.88
N PHE A 229 -12.30 -14.30 13.64
CA PHE A 229 -11.31 -15.13 14.34
C PHE A 229 -9.88 -14.76 13.98
N TRP A 230 -9.60 -14.45 12.71
CA TRP A 230 -8.29 -14.01 12.25
C TRP A 230 -7.90 -12.68 12.88
N LEU A 231 -8.77 -11.68 12.84
CA LEU A 231 -8.50 -10.35 13.42
C LEU A 231 -8.23 -10.43 14.92
N LYS A 232 -9.01 -11.24 15.66
CA LYS A 232 -8.78 -11.45 17.09
C LYS A 232 -7.47 -12.19 17.37
N ALA A 233 -7.10 -13.15 16.52
CA ALA A 233 -5.83 -13.84 16.64
C ALA A 233 -4.65 -12.90 16.34
N ARG A 234 -4.78 -12.01 15.34
CA ARG A 234 -3.79 -10.99 14.99
C ARG A 234 -3.50 -10.05 16.15
N GLU A 235 -4.54 -9.55 16.82
CA GLU A 235 -4.43 -8.66 17.98
C GLU A 235 -3.56 -9.28 19.11
N GLN A 236 -3.66 -10.59 19.28
CA GLN A 236 -2.97 -11.35 20.33
C GLN A 236 -1.67 -12.00 19.85
N ASN A 237 -1.35 -11.88 18.57
CA ASN A 237 -0.23 -12.58 17.96
C ASN A 237 1.10 -11.94 18.37
N ASP A 238 1.98 -12.76 18.95
CA ASP A 238 3.37 -12.40 19.20
C ASP A 238 4.17 -12.51 17.90
N TRP A 239 3.98 -11.53 17.01
CA TRP A 239 4.57 -11.50 15.67
C TRP A 239 6.11 -11.52 15.70
N MET A 240 6.73 -11.06 16.80
CA MET A 240 8.18 -11.08 16.96
C MET A 240 8.71 -12.52 16.96
N HIS A 241 8.00 -13.40 17.64
CA HIS A 241 8.37 -14.80 17.82
C HIS A 241 7.66 -15.77 16.85
N ALA A 242 6.66 -15.30 16.10
CA ALA A 242 5.97 -16.06 15.06
C ALA A 242 6.80 -16.15 13.76
N PRO A 243 6.62 -17.21 12.95
CA PRO A 243 7.22 -17.25 11.62
C PRO A 243 6.52 -16.23 10.71
N MET A 244 7.31 -15.38 10.06
CA MET A 244 6.85 -14.50 8.99
C MET A 244 7.69 -14.73 7.74
N ASN A 245 7.03 -15.19 6.70
CA ASN A 245 7.54 -15.51 5.39
C ASN A 245 6.55 -15.00 4.34
N VAL A 246 7.02 -14.02 3.55
CA VAL A 246 6.22 -13.16 2.69
C VAL A 246 6.47 -13.52 1.23
N TYR A 247 5.39 -13.75 0.49
CA TYR A 247 5.41 -13.84 -0.97
C TYR A 247 5.01 -12.48 -1.55
N GLU A 248 5.97 -11.75 -2.11
CA GLU A 248 5.74 -10.43 -2.70
C GLU A 248 5.23 -10.58 -4.14
N VAL A 249 4.15 -9.86 -4.49
CA VAL A 249 3.38 -10.07 -5.73
C VAL A 249 2.95 -8.74 -6.37
N HIS A 250 3.23 -8.60 -7.66
CA HIS A 250 2.53 -7.64 -8.52
C HIS A 250 1.34 -8.33 -9.21
N LEU A 251 0.12 -8.01 -8.76
CA LEU A 251 -1.11 -8.70 -9.20
C LEU A 251 -1.30 -8.70 -10.72
N GLY A 252 -1.00 -7.57 -11.37
CA GLY A 252 -1.20 -7.40 -12.80
C GLY A 252 -0.28 -8.25 -13.69
N SER A 253 0.74 -8.88 -13.14
CA SER A 253 1.75 -9.64 -13.91
C SER A 253 2.08 -11.01 -13.31
N TRP A 254 1.40 -11.44 -12.25
CA TRP A 254 1.64 -12.76 -11.65
C TRP A 254 1.21 -13.87 -12.63
N LYS A 255 -0.07 -13.87 -12.98
CA LYS A 255 -0.67 -14.82 -13.93
C LYS A 255 -1.82 -14.15 -14.66
N LEU A 256 -1.78 -14.15 -15.99
CA LEU A 256 -2.76 -13.47 -16.82
C LEU A 256 -3.86 -14.44 -17.29
N THR A 257 -5.09 -13.95 -17.38
CA THR A 257 -6.19 -14.66 -18.06
C THR A 257 -6.21 -14.23 -19.53
N GLY A 258 -5.43 -14.93 -20.36
CA GLY A 258 -5.26 -14.54 -21.77
C GLY A 258 -4.46 -13.24 -21.91
N LYS A 259 -5.12 -12.17 -22.41
CA LYS A 259 -4.53 -10.82 -22.55
C LYS A 259 -5.07 -9.81 -21.52
N GLN A 260 -5.92 -10.26 -20.61
CA GLN A 260 -6.57 -9.41 -19.61
C GLN A 260 -5.87 -9.55 -18.26
N PHE A 261 -5.96 -8.49 -17.45
CA PHE A 261 -5.58 -8.58 -16.05
C PHE A 261 -6.44 -9.63 -15.33
N PRO A 262 -5.89 -10.34 -14.34
CA PRO A 262 -6.69 -11.20 -13.50
C PRO A 262 -7.62 -10.36 -12.63
N THR A 263 -8.81 -10.86 -12.37
CA THR A 263 -9.74 -10.28 -11.40
C THR A 263 -9.34 -10.66 -9.97
N TYR A 264 -9.76 -9.88 -8.97
CA TYR A 264 -9.58 -10.23 -7.56
C TYR A 264 -10.19 -11.60 -7.22
N ALA A 265 -11.32 -11.97 -7.85
CA ALA A 265 -11.93 -13.28 -7.68
C ALA A 265 -11.04 -14.42 -8.22
N GLU A 266 -10.47 -14.26 -9.42
CA GLU A 266 -9.53 -15.23 -9.99
C GLU A 266 -8.25 -15.34 -9.17
N LEU A 267 -7.74 -14.22 -8.65
CA LEU A 267 -6.59 -14.20 -7.75
C LEU A 267 -6.91 -14.93 -6.45
N ALA A 268 -8.11 -14.77 -5.89
CA ALA A 268 -8.49 -15.47 -4.69
C ALA A 268 -8.54 -17.00 -4.88
N GLU A 269 -8.97 -17.47 -6.05
CA GLU A 269 -9.02 -18.91 -6.38
C GLU A 269 -7.66 -19.50 -6.79
N GLN A 270 -6.71 -18.68 -7.22
CA GLN A 270 -5.42 -19.18 -7.75
C GLN A 270 -4.23 -18.83 -6.86
N LEU A 271 -4.07 -17.55 -6.50
CA LEU A 271 -2.92 -17.06 -5.73
C LEU A 271 -2.96 -17.56 -4.29
N ILE A 272 -4.11 -17.49 -3.62
CA ILE A 272 -4.21 -17.86 -2.20
C ILE A 272 -3.90 -19.36 -2.00
N PRO A 273 -4.49 -20.30 -2.77
CA PRO A 273 -4.10 -21.72 -2.67
C PRO A 273 -2.62 -21.96 -3.00
N TYR A 274 -2.08 -21.28 -4.02
CA TYR A 274 -0.67 -21.39 -4.42
C TYR A 274 0.28 -21.01 -3.28
N VAL A 275 0.00 -19.88 -2.61
CA VAL A 275 0.77 -19.34 -1.49
C VAL A 275 0.66 -20.26 -0.27
N LYS A 276 -0.55 -20.72 0.04
CA LYS A 276 -0.82 -21.64 1.16
C LYS A 276 -0.11 -22.98 0.99
N GLU A 277 -0.21 -23.60 -0.18
CA GLU A 277 0.44 -24.88 -0.51
C GLU A 277 1.96 -24.79 -0.31
N ARG A 278 2.54 -23.66 -0.73
CA ARG A 278 3.98 -23.39 -0.63
C ARG A 278 4.43 -23.01 0.78
N GLY A 279 3.54 -22.88 1.75
CA GLY A 279 3.90 -22.65 3.14
C GLY A 279 4.29 -21.21 3.48
N TYR A 280 3.98 -20.24 2.62
CA TYR A 280 4.08 -18.82 2.98
C TYR A 280 3.04 -18.47 4.04
N THR A 281 3.28 -17.38 4.75
CA THR A 281 2.41 -16.89 5.83
C THR A 281 1.68 -15.60 5.46
N HIS A 282 2.26 -14.82 4.55
CA HIS A 282 1.75 -13.54 4.12
C HIS A 282 1.93 -13.36 2.62
N ILE A 283 1.07 -12.55 2.02
CA ILE A 283 1.23 -11.98 0.69
C ILE A 283 1.51 -10.49 0.88
N GLU A 284 2.57 -9.99 0.26
CA GLU A 284 2.80 -8.55 0.15
C GLU A 284 2.46 -8.11 -1.27
N LEU A 285 1.51 -7.20 -1.37
CA LEU A 285 1.06 -6.65 -2.64
C LEU A 285 1.88 -5.41 -2.96
N LEU A 286 2.51 -5.38 -4.14
CA LEU A 286 2.92 -4.10 -4.73
C LEU A 286 1.70 -3.16 -4.80
N PRO A 287 1.88 -1.83 -4.87
CA PRO A 287 0.79 -0.90 -4.61
C PRO A 287 -0.44 -1.15 -5.48
N ILE A 288 -1.56 -1.47 -4.82
CA ILE A 288 -2.87 -1.65 -5.45
C ILE A 288 -3.77 -0.44 -5.29
N THR A 289 -3.30 0.65 -4.67
CA THR A 289 -3.98 1.96 -4.73
C THR A 289 -4.14 2.39 -6.19
N GLU A 290 -5.22 3.09 -6.53
CA GLU A 290 -5.46 3.47 -7.93
C GLU A 290 -4.33 4.37 -8.46
N HIS A 291 -3.84 4.05 -9.66
CA HIS A 291 -2.70 4.68 -10.31
C HIS A 291 -2.88 4.72 -11.83
N PRO A 292 -2.43 5.78 -12.54
CA PRO A 292 -2.74 5.97 -13.95
C PRO A 292 -1.87 5.14 -14.91
N PHE A 293 -0.69 4.69 -14.47
CA PHE A 293 0.31 4.09 -15.35
C PHE A 293 0.84 2.75 -14.83
N ASP A 294 0.65 1.67 -15.59
CA ASP A 294 1.11 0.32 -15.20
C ASP A 294 2.63 0.24 -15.00
N GLY A 295 3.40 0.99 -15.79
CA GLY A 295 4.86 0.97 -15.72
C GLY A 295 5.43 1.64 -14.47
N SER A 296 4.59 2.30 -13.66
CA SER A 296 4.95 2.74 -12.31
C SER A 296 4.90 1.60 -11.29
N TRP A 297 4.35 0.43 -11.67
CA TRP A 297 4.10 -0.73 -10.82
C TRP A 297 3.18 -0.46 -9.62
N GLY A 298 2.52 0.70 -9.61
CA GLY A 298 1.67 1.18 -8.54
C GLY A 298 2.28 2.34 -7.73
N TYR A 299 3.59 2.58 -7.81
CA TYR A 299 4.29 3.58 -6.98
C TYR A 299 3.99 5.05 -7.33
N GLN A 300 3.19 5.31 -8.35
CA GLN A 300 2.69 6.65 -8.68
C GLN A 300 1.18 6.72 -8.48
N THR A 301 0.76 6.71 -7.22
CA THR A 301 -0.64 6.67 -6.78
C THR A 301 -1.38 7.98 -7.04
N THR A 302 -2.64 7.87 -7.47
CA THR A 302 -3.57 9.00 -7.59
C THR A 302 -4.87 8.79 -6.79
N GLY A 303 -5.22 7.55 -6.43
CA GLY A 303 -6.39 7.23 -5.60
C GLY A 303 -6.02 6.44 -4.34
N TYR A 304 -5.83 7.16 -3.23
CA TYR A 304 -5.28 6.62 -1.98
C TYR A 304 -6.27 5.80 -1.14
N PHE A 305 -7.56 5.87 -1.48
CA PHE A 305 -8.67 5.21 -0.77
C PHE A 305 -9.40 4.20 -1.65
N ALA A 306 -8.80 3.78 -2.76
CA ALA A 306 -9.42 2.80 -3.66
C ALA A 306 -8.44 1.72 -4.09
N PRO A 307 -8.83 0.44 -4.05
CA PRO A 307 -8.16 -0.58 -4.84
C PRO A 307 -8.33 -0.30 -6.32
N THR A 308 -7.29 -0.53 -7.11
CA THR A 308 -7.27 -0.25 -8.54
C THR A 308 -8.38 -1.02 -9.25
N SER A 309 -9.09 -0.31 -10.11
CA SER A 309 -10.19 -0.83 -10.93
C SER A 309 -9.75 -1.90 -11.95
N ARG A 310 -8.44 -2.07 -12.18
CA ARG A 310 -7.86 -3.06 -13.10
C ARG A 310 -8.29 -4.49 -12.80
N PHE A 311 -8.50 -4.82 -11.52
CA PHE A 311 -8.75 -6.20 -11.08
C PHE A 311 -10.19 -6.39 -10.58
N GLY A 312 -11.02 -5.34 -10.56
CA GLY A 312 -12.42 -5.43 -10.14
C GLY A 312 -12.84 -4.32 -9.20
N THR A 313 -13.89 -4.58 -8.43
CA THR A 313 -14.48 -3.62 -7.48
C THR A 313 -13.82 -3.70 -6.10
N PRO A 314 -13.97 -2.66 -5.25
CA PRO A 314 -13.52 -2.72 -3.85
C PRO A 314 -14.10 -3.90 -3.08
N GLU A 315 -15.37 -4.23 -3.33
CA GLU A 315 -16.05 -5.40 -2.79
C GLU A 315 -15.34 -6.72 -3.15
N GLN A 316 -14.92 -6.87 -4.41
CA GLN A 316 -14.16 -8.05 -4.83
C GLN A 316 -12.76 -8.10 -4.18
N PHE A 317 -12.15 -6.96 -3.89
CA PHE A 317 -10.90 -6.92 -3.12
C PHE A 317 -11.12 -7.33 -1.65
N LYS A 318 -12.19 -6.86 -1.01
CA LYS A 318 -12.57 -7.34 0.35
C LYS A 318 -12.77 -8.85 0.37
N GLN A 319 -13.43 -9.41 -0.65
CA GLN A 319 -13.57 -10.87 -0.80
C GLN A 319 -12.22 -11.60 -0.94
N PHE A 320 -11.26 -11.03 -1.67
CA PHE A 320 -9.91 -11.57 -1.78
C PHE A 320 -9.20 -11.61 -0.42
N VAL A 321 -9.25 -10.51 0.34
CA VAL A 321 -8.67 -10.44 1.69
C VAL A 321 -9.35 -11.43 2.64
N ASN A 322 -10.69 -11.47 2.62
CA ASN A 322 -11.46 -12.38 3.48
C ASN A 322 -11.09 -13.85 3.22
N LYS A 323 -10.95 -14.25 1.95
CA LYS A 323 -10.49 -15.60 1.58
C LYS A 323 -9.04 -15.87 2.00
N ALA A 324 -8.18 -14.86 2.03
CA ALA A 324 -6.81 -15.01 2.50
C ALA A 324 -6.79 -15.29 4.01
N HIS A 325 -7.60 -14.56 4.78
CA HIS A 325 -7.75 -14.77 6.23
C HIS A 325 -8.35 -16.14 6.54
N GLU A 326 -9.40 -16.57 5.82
CA GLU A 326 -9.93 -17.95 5.93
C GLU A 326 -8.87 -19.02 5.62
N ALA A 327 -7.95 -18.71 4.71
CA ALA A 327 -6.84 -19.57 4.36
C ALA A 327 -5.69 -19.54 5.39
N GLY A 328 -5.70 -18.60 6.34
CA GLY A 328 -4.65 -18.37 7.33
C GLY A 328 -3.44 -17.61 6.76
N ILE A 329 -3.67 -16.73 5.79
CA ILE A 329 -2.65 -15.94 5.08
C ILE A 329 -2.92 -14.46 5.33
N GLY A 330 -1.92 -13.74 5.83
CA GLY A 330 -2.03 -12.30 6.02
C GLY A 330 -1.76 -11.51 4.74
N ILE A 331 -2.36 -10.33 4.61
CA ILE A 331 -2.17 -9.43 3.47
C ILE A 331 -1.47 -8.14 3.92
N ILE A 332 -0.35 -7.86 3.28
CA ILE A 332 0.43 -6.61 3.44
C ILE A 332 0.30 -5.82 2.14
N LEU A 333 0.22 -4.50 2.24
CA LEU A 333 0.18 -3.60 1.10
C LEU A 333 1.38 -2.65 1.10
N ASP A 334 2.07 -2.56 -0.03
CA ASP A 334 2.95 -1.45 -0.31
C ASP A 334 2.13 -0.17 -0.46
N TRP A 335 2.29 0.71 0.52
CA TRP A 335 1.59 1.97 0.65
C TRP A 335 2.57 3.12 0.43
N VAL A 336 2.16 4.13 -0.36
CA VAL A 336 3.08 5.10 -0.96
C VAL A 336 2.85 6.53 -0.43
N PRO A 337 3.26 6.84 0.82
CA PRO A 337 3.16 8.19 1.39
C PRO A 337 4.35 9.09 1.05
N ALA A 338 5.36 8.57 0.34
CA ALA A 338 6.59 9.29 0.07
C ALA A 338 6.40 10.40 -0.98
N HIS A 339 5.57 10.16 -1.99
CA HIS A 339 5.35 11.10 -3.09
C HIS A 339 4.06 10.76 -3.85
N PHE A 340 3.69 11.63 -4.80
CA PHE A 340 2.60 11.43 -5.75
C PHE A 340 2.95 12.07 -7.11
N PRO A 341 2.35 11.64 -8.24
CA PRO A 341 2.74 12.14 -9.56
C PRO A 341 2.17 13.54 -9.87
N ARG A 342 2.62 14.14 -10.98
CA ARG A 342 2.23 15.51 -11.41
C ARG A 342 0.92 15.56 -12.19
N ASP A 343 0.21 14.44 -12.30
CA ASP A 343 -1.04 14.36 -13.05
C ASP A 343 -2.07 15.39 -12.56
N GLU A 344 -2.39 16.36 -13.43
CA GLU A 344 -3.30 17.47 -13.12
C GLU A 344 -4.72 17.00 -12.80
N PHE A 345 -5.13 15.80 -13.19
CA PHE A 345 -6.45 15.31 -12.79
C PHE A 345 -6.51 14.89 -11.31
N ALA A 346 -5.38 14.75 -10.62
CA ALA A 346 -5.28 14.27 -9.24
C ALA A 346 -4.85 15.39 -8.26
N LEU A 347 -3.92 15.10 -7.35
CA LEU A 347 -3.57 15.98 -6.20
C LEU A 347 -2.70 17.19 -6.55
N ALA A 348 -1.98 17.17 -7.68
CA ALA A 348 -1.01 18.20 -8.04
C ALA A 348 -1.67 19.58 -8.20
N ARG A 349 -1.24 20.57 -7.41
CA ARG A 349 -1.82 21.91 -7.36
C ARG A 349 -3.36 21.90 -7.29
N PHE A 350 -3.92 21.05 -6.43
CA PHE A 350 -5.33 20.64 -6.42
C PHE A 350 -6.33 21.81 -6.54
N ASP A 351 -6.18 22.85 -5.73
CA ASP A 351 -7.04 24.05 -5.74
C ASP A 351 -6.40 25.27 -6.44
N GLY A 352 -5.34 25.00 -7.21
CA GLY A 352 -4.49 25.97 -7.90
C GLY A 352 -3.30 26.51 -7.08
N THR A 353 -3.19 26.13 -5.81
CA THR A 353 -2.01 26.33 -4.96
C THR A 353 -1.28 25.00 -4.72
N ALA A 354 -0.04 25.01 -4.19
CA ALA A 354 0.58 23.79 -3.67
C ALA A 354 -0.15 23.34 -2.39
N LEU A 355 -1.22 22.56 -2.57
CA LEU A 355 -2.13 22.20 -1.49
C LEU A 355 -1.62 20.97 -0.72
N TYR A 356 -1.43 19.87 -1.44
CA TYR A 356 -0.94 18.60 -0.91
C TYR A 356 0.58 18.55 -0.88
N GLU A 357 1.23 19.10 -1.90
CA GLU A 357 2.67 19.27 -2.00
C GLU A 357 3.16 20.53 -1.29
N HIS A 358 4.46 20.58 -1.02
CA HIS A 358 5.09 21.79 -0.46
C HIS A 358 5.37 22.82 -1.56
N GLU A 359 5.03 24.10 -1.33
CA GLU A 359 5.16 25.17 -2.36
C GLU A 359 6.62 25.41 -2.80
N ASP A 360 7.59 25.32 -1.89
CA ASP A 360 9.01 25.36 -2.27
C ASP A 360 9.43 24.05 -2.97
N PRO A 361 9.81 24.07 -4.26
CA PRO A 361 10.14 22.86 -5.01
C PRO A 361 11.40 22.14 -4.50
N ARG A 362 12.27 22.83 -3.75
CA ARG A 362 13.42 22.20 -3.06
C ARG A 362 13.00 21.35 -1.87
N ARG A 363 11.72 21.38 -1.48
CA ARG A 363 11.12 20.51 -0.46
C ARG A 363 9.96 19.70 -1.02
N GLY A 364 9.28 20.21 -2.04
CA GLY A 364 8.06 19.64 -2.61
C GLY A 364 8.24 18.77 -3.85
N GLU A 365 9.47 18.53 -4.35
CA GLU A 365 9.69 17.75 -5.58
C GLU A 365 10.83 16.74 -5.47
N HIS A 366 10.61 15.52 -5.98
CA HIS A 366 11.68 14.60 -6.37
C HIS A 366 11.95 14.78 -7.87
N ARG A 367 12.98 15.55 -8.21
CA ARG A 367 13.26 15.96 -9.60
C ARG A 367 13.65 14.78 -10.49
N ASP A 368 14.47 13.86 -9.99
CA ASP A 368 14.90 12.67 -10.74
C ASP A 368 13.73 11.72 -11.03
N TRP A 369 12.67 11.75 -10.22
CA TRP A 369 11.47 10.93 -10.40
C TRP A 369 10.36 11.66 -11.17
N GLY A 370 10.44 12.99 -11.25
CA GLY A 370 9.38 13.82 -11.82
C GLY A 370 8.12 13.90 -10.96
N THR A 371 8.21 13.63 -9.65
CA THR A 371 7.06 13.55 -8.72
C THR A 371 7.07 14.67 -7.68
N LEU A 372 5.95 14.80 -6.96
CA LEU A 372 5.72 15.78 -5.90
C LEU A 372 5.76 15.12 -4.52
N ILE A 373 6.27 15.83 -3.53
CA ILE A 373 6.42 15.38 -2.15
C ILE A 373 5.33 16.03 -1.30
N PHE A 374 4.64 15.21 -0.51
CA PHE A 374 3.61 15.69 0.42
C PHE A 374 4.17 16.71 1.41
N ASN A 375 3.38 17.74 1.71
CA ASN A 375 3.66 18.69 2.78
C ASN A 375 3.26 18.11 4.14
N TYR A 376 4.11 17.25 4.70
CA TYR A 376 3.86 16.58 6.00
C TYR A 376 3.63 17.57 7.15
N GLY A 377 4.14 18.80 7.05
CA GLY A 377 3.92 19.84 8.06
C GLY A 377 2.49 20.39 8.10
N ARG A 378 1.70 20.15 7.05
CA ARG A 378 0.31 20.59 6.97
C ARG A 378 -0.62 19.55 7.59
N LYS A 379 -1.38 19.98 8.60
CA LYS A 379 -2.24 19.11 9.42
C LYS A 379 -3.19 18.28 8.57
N GLU A 380 -3.88 18.90 7.62
CA GLU A 380 -4.86 18.24 6.75
C GLU A 380 -4.22 17.21 5.81
N VAL A 381 -3.00 17.47 5.34
CA VAL A 381 -2.24 16.55 4.47
C VAL A 381 -1.73 15.34 5.25
N SER A 382 -1.15 15.57 6.42
CA SER A 382 -0.77 14.48 7.33
C SER A 382 -1.98 13.66 7.75
N ASN A 383 -3.13 14.30 8.00
CA ASN A 383 -4.36 13.60 8.33
C ASN A 383 -4.90 12.79 7.15
N PHE A 384 -4.85 13.31 5.91
CA PHE A 384 -5.20 12.55 4.69
C PHE A 384 -4.42 11.25 4.61
N LEU A 385 -3.10 11.30 4.81
CA LEU A 385 -2.23 10.12 4.75
C LEU A 385 -2.51 9.14 5.92
N ILE A 386 -2.64 9.63 7.16
CA ILE A 386 -2.96 8.76 8.31
C ILE A 386 -4.32 8.09 8.11
N ALA A 387 -5.33 8.82 7.63
CA ALA A 387 -6.64 8.27 7.32
C ALA A 387 -6.57 7.25 6.18
N SER A 388 -5.74 7.45 5.16
CA SER A 388 -5.51 6.46 4.09
C SER A 388 -4.90 5.18 4.64
N ALA A 389 -3.89 5.26 5.51
CA ALA A 389 -3.31 4.07 6.15
C ALA A 389 -4.37 3.30 6.97
N LEU A 390 -5.16 4.00 7.77
CA LEU A 390 -6.23 3.38 8.56
C LEU A 390 -7.35 2.80 7.71
N TYR A 391 -7.71 3.44 6.59
CA TYR A 391 -8.67 2.89 5.64
C TYR A 391 -8.26 1.48 5.18
N TRP A 392 -7.00 1.29 4.81
CA TRP A 392 -6.51 -0.02 4.40
C TRP A 392 -6.52 -1.04 5.54
N LEU A 393 -6.13 -0.64 6.75
CA LEU A 393 -6.10 -1.55 7.90
C LEU A 393 -7.49 -1.92 8.43
N GLU A 394 -8.46 -0.98 8.37
CA GLU A 394 -9.77 -1.12 9.02
C GLU A 394 -10.92 -1.37 8.05
N GLU A 395 -10.98 -0.70 6.91
CA GLU A 395 -12.05 -0.91 5.92
C GLU A 395 -11.76 -2.11 5.02
N MET A 396 -10.47 -2.37 4.78
CA MET A 396 -10.00 -3.48 3.93
C MET A 396 -9.36 -4.62 4.71
N HIS A 397 -9.36 -4.54 6.05
CA HIS A 397 -8.85 -5.56 6.98
C HIS A 397 -7.37 -5.96 6.79
N LEU A 398 -6.55 -5.15 6.12
CA LEU A 398 -5.15 -5.53 5.87
C LEU A 398 -4.35 -5.72 7.17
N ASP A 399 -3.34 -6.60 7.13
CA ASP A 399 -2.52 -6.98 8.29
C ASP A 399 -1.24 -6.17 8.43
N GLY A 400 -0.91 -5.37 7.43
CA GLY A 400 0.25 -4.50 7.50
C GLY A 400 0.38 -3.61 6.28
N LEU A 401 1.22 -2.59 6.43
CA LEU A 401 1.61 -1.69 5.35
C LEU A 401 3.13 -1.61 5.29
N ARG A 402 3.68 -1.67 4.09
CA ARG A 402 5.11 -1.43 3.84
C ARG A 402 5.27 -0.08 3.15
N VAL A 403 6.16 0.77 3.69
CA VAL A 403 6.50 2.08 3.14
C VAL A 403 7.82 1.96 2.39
N ASP A 404 7.75 2.17 1.09
CA ASP A 404 8.92 2.26 0.21
C ASP A 404 9.68 3.58 0.39
N ALA A 405 10.99 3.55 0.13
CA ALA A 405 11.86 4.71 0.01
C ALA A 405 11.73 5.69 1.19
N VAL A 406 11.69 5.20 2.44
CA VAL A 406 11.55 6.07 3.64
C VAL A 406 12.70 7.10 3.73
N ALA A 407 13.87 6.77 3.20
CA ALA A 407 14.98 7.73 3.07
C ALA A 407 14.59 8.98 2.26
N SER A 408 13.75 8.85 1.23
CA SER A 408 13.26 9.99 0.43
C SER A 408 12.43 10.98 1.25
N MET A 409 11.77 10.48 2.29
CA MET A 409 10.98 11.29 3.22
C MET A 409 11.87 11.93 4.30
N LEU A 410 12.82 11.16 4.84
CA LEU A 410 13.64 11.55 6.00
C LEU A 410 14.64 12.66 5.72
N TYR A 411 15.07 12.84 4.46
CA TYR A 411 16.14 13.77 4.13
C TYR A 411 15.72 14.88 3.17
N LEU A 412 16.00 16.11 3.58
CA LEU A 412 15.82 17.32 2.77
C LEU A 412 16.81 17.40 1.60
N ASP A 413 17.88 16.61 1.60
CA ASP A 413 18.90 16.55 0.55
C ASP A 413 18.83 15.26 -0.30
N TYR A 414 17.77 14.46 -0.17
CA TYR A 414 17.62 13.23 -0.92
C TYR A 414 17.62 13.46 -2.44
N SER A 415 18.57 12.84 -3.14
CA SER A 415 18.78 12.98 -4.59
C SER A 415 18.86 14.46 -5.05
N ARG A 416 19.56 15.29 -4.28
CA ARG A 416 19.76 16.72 -4.57
C ARG A 416 21.23 17.10 -4.57
N GLU A 417 21.59 17.99 -5.48
CA GLU A 417 22.93 18.56 -5.57
C GLU A 417 23.22 19.55 -4.44
N HIS A 418 24.51 19.82 -4.20
CA HIS A 418 24.90 20.82 -3.21
C HIS A 418 24.37 22.22 -3.56
N GLY A 419 23.68 22.86 -2.60
CA GLY A 419 23.07 24.18 -2.77
C GLY A 419 21.64 24.16 -3.34
N ASP A 420 21.12 22.98 -3.69
CA ASP A 420 19.77 22.79 -4.26
C ASP A 420 18.75 22.27 -3.23
N TRP A 421 19.06 22.42 -1.95
CA TRP A 421 18.19 22.08 -0.82
C TRP A 421 18.37 23.07 0.33
N LEU A 422 17.43 23.09 1.28
CA LEU A 422 17.48 23.92 2.48
C LEU A 422 17.58 23.07 3.74
N PRO A 423 18.43 23.43 4.72
CA PRO A 423 18.48 22.75 6.00
C PRO A 423 17.23 23.00 6.85
N ASN A 424 16.99 22.10 7.80
CA ASN A 424 15.96 22.27 8.81
C ASN A 424 16.27 23.42 9.77
N ALA A 425 15.33 23.72 10.68
CA ALA A 425 15.46 24.81 11.65
C ALA A 425 16.71 24.74 12.57
N TYR A 426 17.36 23.57 12.65
CA TYR A 426 18.57 23.33 13.44
C TYR A 426 19.84 23.22 12.59
N GLY A 427 19.76 23.45 11.28
CA GLY A 427 20.90 23.38 10.35
C GLY A 427 21.20 21.98 9.80
N GLY A 428 20.39 20.98 10.12
CA GLY A 428 20.56 19.59 9.67
C GLY A 428 19.82 19.26 8.37
N ARG A 429 20.05 18.06 7.84
CA ARG A 429 19.41 17.52 6.62
C ARG A 429 18.13 16.75 6.90
N GLU A 430 17.80 16.52 8.16
CA GLU A 430 16.65 15.75 8.60
C GLU A 430 15.36 16.53 8.33
N ASN A 431 14.39 15.89 7.67
CA ASN A 431 13.06 16.42 7.45
C ASN A 431 12.20 16.19 8.70
N LEU A 432 12.18 17.17 9.60
CA LEU A 432 11.54 17.04 10.91
C LEU A 432 10.04 16.78 10.79
N GLU A 433 9.37 17.43 9.84
CA GLU A 433 7.94 17.25 9.60
C GLU A 433 7.61 15.83 9.12
N ALA A 434 8.46 15.22 8.29
CA ALA A 434 8.31 13.82 7.89
C ALA A 434 8.57 12.85 9.04
N ILE A 435 9.56 13.13 9.89
CA ILE A 435 9.85 12.32 11.09
C ILE A 435 8.66 12.34 12.06
N ASP A 436 8.11 13.52 12.33
CA ASP A 436 6.94 13.67 13.20
C ASP A 436 5.72 12.98 12.61
N PHE A 437 5.51 13.10 11.29
CA PHE A 437 4.46 12.39 10.57
C PHE A 437 4.61 10.86 10.71
N LEU A 438 5.79 10.29 10.45
CA LEU A 438 6.03 8.85 10.53
C LEU A 438 5.81 8.31 11.96
N ARG A 439 6.23 9.06 12.98
CA ARG A 439 5.98 8.70 14.38
C ARG A 439 4.48 8.74 14.71
N ALA A 440 3.77 9.77 14.27
CA ALA A 440 2.33 9.88 14.47
C ALA A 440 1.57 8.77 13.73
N LEU A 441 1.93 8.50 12.48
CA LEU A 441 1.39 7.42 11.67
C LEU A 441 1.52 6.07 12.39
N ASN A 442 2.74 5.68 12.75
CA ASN A 442 3.00 4.40 13.43
C ASN A 442 2.28 4.29 14.77
N HIS A 443 2.25 5.38 15.55
CA HIS A 443 1.54 5.40 16.82
C HIS A 443 0.03 5.17 16.63
N VAL A 444 -0.59 5.90 15.70
CA VAL A 444 -2.04 5.83 15.46
C VAL A 444 -2.44 4.47 14.88
N THR A 445 -1.72 3.97 13.88
CA THR A 445 -2.06 2.68 13.26
C THR A 445 -1.95 1.53 14.26
N GLN A 446 -0.87 1.46 15.04
CA GLN A 446 -0.68 0.40 16.05
C GLN A 446 -1.65 0.51 17.21
N SER A 447 -2.02 1.73 17.62
CA SER A 447 -2.98 1.93 18.72
C SER A 447 -4.40 1.51 18.32
N ARG A 448 -4.81 1.79 17.07
CA ARG A 448 -6.14 1.42 16.57
C ARG A 448 -6.21 -0.02 16.08
N ASN A 449 -5.12 -0.56 15.56
CA ASN A 449 -5.04 -1.89 14.94
C ASN A 449 -3.90 -2.72 15.55
N PRO A 450 -4.00 -3.14 16.83
CA PRO A 450 -2.95 -3.94 17.44
C PRO A 450 -2.69 -5.23 16.64
N GLY A 451 -1.42 -5.56 16.50
CA GLY A 451 -0.96 -6.70 15.70
C GLY A 451 -0.80 -6.42 14.19
N ALA A 452 -1.33 -5.31 13.66
CA ALA A 452 -0.99 -4.88 12.31
C ALA A 452 0.44 -4.35 12.24
N LEU A 453 1.16 -4.66 11.16
CA LEU A 453 2.59 -4.40 11.04
C LEU A 453 2.88 -3.27 10.06
N MET A 454 3.48 -2.19 10.55
CA MET A 454 4.08 -1.16 9.71
C MET A 454 5.54 -1.51 9.40
N MET A 455 5.93 -1.52 8.13
CA MET A 455 7.27 -1.90 7.68
C MET A 455 7.91 -0.79 6.86
N ALA A 456 9.24 -0.68 6.93
CA ALA A 456 9.99 0.34 6.22
C ALA A 456 11.08 -0.27 5.34
N GLU A 457 11.23 0.25 4.13
CA GLU A 457 12.50 0.23 3.41
C GLU A 457 13.22 1.57 3.64
N GLU A 458 14.40 1.49 4.25
CA GLU A 458 15.24 2.64 4.54
C GLU A 458 16.70 2.25 4.30
N SER A 459 17.36 2.95 3.39
CA SER A 459 18.63 2.54 2.76
C SER A 459 19.85 3.40 3.11
N THR A 460 19.76 4.32 4.09
CA THR A 460 20.84 5.25 4.49
C THR A 460 21.40 5.01 5.90
N ALA A 461 21.08 3.87 6.51
CA ALA A 461 21.47 3.51 7.88
C ALA A 461 20.90 4.46 8.95
N TRP A 462 19.72 5.03 8.73
CA TRP A 462 18.99 5.74 9.79
C TRP A 462 18.81 4.81 10.99
N PRO A 463 19.15 5.23 12.22
CA PRO A 463 19.09 4.37 13.38
C PRO A 463 17.67 4.27 13.95
N LEU A 464 17.38 3.14 14.61
CA LEU A 464 16.17 2.93 15.40
C LEU A 464 14.86 3.06 14.57
N VAL A 465 14.89 2.70 13.28
CA VAL A 465 13.72 2.77 12.39
C VAL A 465 12.59 1.88 12.95
N SER A 466 12.93 0.67 13.38
CA SER A 466 11.99 -0.33 13.89
C SER A 466 11.94 -0.37 15.43
N ARG A 467 12.11 0.80 16.05
CA ARG A 467 12.06 0.97 17.51
C ARG A 467 11.02 2.01 17.89
N PRO A 468 10.47 1.94 19.13
CA PRO A 468 9.44 2.86 19.58
C PRO A 468 9.91 4.34 19.61
N PRO A 469 9.02 5.31 19.34
CA PRO A 469 9.37 6.74 19.41
C PRO A 469 9.91 7.19 20.77
N GLU A 470 9.51 6.55 21.87
CA GLU A 470 9.93 6.88 23.24
C GLU A 470 11.43 6.70 23.47
N VAL A 471 12.08 5.85 22.68
CA VAL A 471 13.54 5.64 22.70
C VAL A 471 14.23 6.31 21.50
N GLY A 472 13.53 7.20 20.79
CA GLY A 472 14.04 7.97 19.66
C GLY A 472 13.77 7.36 18.28
N GLY A 473 13.08 6.22 18.20
CA GLY A 473 12.82 5.55 16.92
C GLY A 473 11.72 6.19 16.06
N LEU A 474 11.46 5.59 14.89
CA LEU A 474 10.39 6.00 13.98
C LEU A 474 9.07 5.26 14.24
N GLY A 475 9.09 4.18 15.01
CA GLY A 475 7.91 3.41 15.40
C GLY A 475 7.52 2.28 14.45
N PHE A 476 8.27 2.00 13.38
CA PHE A 476 7.96 0.84 12.52
C PHE A 476 8.12 -0.47 13.30
N ALA A 477 7.38 -1.51 12.90
CA ALA A 477 7.54 -2.84 13.47
C ALA A 477 8.78 -3.54 12.87
N LEU A 478 9.00 -3.37 11.57
CA LEU A 478 10.02 -4.08 10.79
C LEU A 478 10.76 -3.13 9.84
N LYS A 479 12.02 -3.46 9.52
CA LYS A 479 12.86 -2.78 8.52
C LYS A 479 13.41 -3.80 7.51
N TRP A 480 13.40 -3.49 6.23
CA TRP A 480 14.12 -4.28 5.23
C TRP A 480 15.65 -4.19 5.43
N ASN A 481 16.33 -5.33 5.45
CA ASN A 481 17.79 -5.39 5.58
C ASN A 481 18.47 -5.26 4.21
N MET A 482 18.52 -4.04 3.69
CA MET A 482 19.14 -3.74 2.40
C MET A 482 20.65 -4.01 2.40
N GLY A 483 21.32 -3.88 3.55
CA GLY A 483 22.73 -4.20 3.70
C GLY A 483 22.99 -5.70 3.50
N TRP A 484 22.27 -6.55 4.22
CA TRP A 484 22.34 -8.01 4.05
C TRP A 484 22.02 -8.43 2.61
N MET A 485 20.97 -7.86 2.01
CA MET A 485 20.57 -8.20 0.64
C MET A 485 21.71 -7.91 -0.34
N ASN A 486 22.28 -6.69 -0.30
CA ASN A 486 23.37 -6.29 -1.19
C ASN A 486 24.62 -7.14 -1.00
N ASP A 487 25.06 -7.32 0.24
CA ASP A 487 26.27 -8.11 0.56
C ASP A 487 26.10 -9.57 0.12
N THR A 488 24.93 -10.15 0.38
CA THR A 488 24.62 -11.54 0.01
C THR A 488 24.56 -11.71 -1.50
N LEU A 489 23.81 -10.88 -2.23
CA LEU A 489 23.74 -11.00 -3.69
C LEU A 489 25.10 -10.78 -4.35
N LYS A 490 25.89 -9.80 -3.87
CA LYS A 490 27.25 -9.57 -4.35
C LYS A 490 28.15 -10.79 -4.13
N TYR A 491 28.05 -11.44 -2.97
CA TYR A 491 28.83 -12.65 -2.68
C TYR A 491 28.43 -13.82 -3.60
N PHE A 492 27.14 -14.01 -3.85
CA PHE A 492 26.66 -15.10 -4.68
C PHE A 492 26.93 -14.89 -6.18
N GLN A 493 27.00 -13.64 -6.65
CA GLN A 493 27.41 -13.29 -8.01
C GLN A 493 28.89 -13.57 -8.28
N GLU A 494 29.71 -13.60 -7.23
CA GLU A 494 31.14 -13.80 -7.35
C GLU A 494 31.48 -15.26 -7.69
N ASP A 495 32.48 -15.45 -8.58
CA ASP A 495 32.98 -16.78 -8.94
C ASP A 495 33.38 -17.53 -7.66
N PRO A 496 32.98 -18.80 -7.48
CA PRO A 496 33.30 -19.57 -6.29
C PRO A 496 34.77 -19.56 -5.86
N ILE A 497 35.72 -19.43 -6.80
CA ILE A 497 37.15 -19.36 -6.46
C ILE A 497 37.55 -18.05 -5.74
N ASN A 498 36.81 -16.97 -6.02
CA ASN A 498 37.06 -15.63 -5.48
C ASN A 498 36.34 -15.39 -4.15
N ARG A 499 35.32 -16.19 -3.81
CA ARG A 499 34.51 -16.04 -2.58
C ARG A 499 35.33 -15.99 -1.28
N GLN A 500 36.49 -16.64 -1.24
CA GLN A 500 37.43 -16.58 -0.11
C GLN A 500 37.89 -15.15 0.24
N TYR A 501 37.94 -14.25 -0.76
CA TYR A 501 38.35 -12.85 -0.58
C TYR A 501 37.19 -11.95 -0.12
N HIS A 502 35.96 -12.46 -0.18
CA HIS A 502 34.73 -11.72 0.11
C HIS A 502 33.91 -12.36 1.23
N HIS A 503 34.53 -13.23 2.03
CA HIS A 503 33.86 -13.97 3.11
C HIS A 503 33.20 -13.06 4.17
N ASN A 504 33.70 -11.81 4.29
CA ASN A 504 33.11 -10.77 5.13
C ASN A 504 31.66 -10.42 4.71
N ASN A 505 31.30 -10.56 3.43
CA ASN A 505 29.94 -10.26 2.96
C ASN A 505 28.89 -11.20 3.60
N LEU A 506 29.28 -12.41 4.01
CA LEU A 506 28.37 -13.33 4.72
C LEU A 506 28.32 -13.07 6.23
N THR A 507 29.39 -12.52 6.81
CA THR A 507 29.55 -12.43 8.26
C THR A 507 29.26 -11.03 8.82
N PHE A 508 29.40 -9.98 8.00
CA PHE A 508 29.25 -8.60 8.42
C PHE A 508 27.84 -8.24 8.91
N GLY A 509 26.79 -8.73 8.22
CA GLY A 509 25.40 -8.46 8.58
C GLY A 509 25.05 -8.80 10.04
N LEU A 510 25.66 -9.86 10.58
CA LEU A 510 25.41 -10.33 11.94
C LEU A 510 25.96 -9.39 13.03
N LEU A 511 26.83 -8.44 12.68
CA LEU A 511 27.29 -7.41 13.61
C LEU A 511 26.19 -6.41 13.97
N TYR A 512 25.21 -6.20 13.08
CA TYR A 512 24.13 -5.25 13.29
C TYR A 512 22.74 -5.88 13.21
N THR A 513 22.59 -7.16 12.88
CA THR A 513 21.27 -7.80 12.63
C THR A 513 20.29 -7.70 13.80
N PHE A 514 20.78 -7.48 15.04
CA PHE A 514 19.93 -7.34 16.23
C PHE A 514 19.69 -5.88 16.65
N THR A 515 20.16 -4.91 15.86
CA THR A 515 19.92 -3.47 16.12
C THR A 515 18.52 -3.03 15.72
N GLU A 516 17.92 -3.72 14.74
CA GLU A 516 16.57 -3.51 14.21
C GLU A 516 15.84 -4.86 14.11
N ASN A 517 14.53 -4.82 13.89
CA ASN A 517 13.73 -5.98 13.56
C ASN A 517 13.73 -6.17 12.04
N PHE A 518 14.68 -6.96 11.53
CA PHE A 518 14.89 -7.06 10.09
C PHE A 518 13.97 -8.06 9.37
N VAL A 519 13.52 -7.67 8.18
CA VAL A 519 13.08 -8.57 7.09
C VAL A 519 14.26 -8.72 6.12
N LEU A 520 14.45 -9.91 5.56
CA LEU A 520 15.51 -10.24 4.59
C LEU A 520 14.91 -10.29 3.18
N PRO A 521 14.92 -9.20 2.41
CA PRO A 521 14.22 -9.12 1.14
C PRO A 521 15.06 -9.65 -0.03
N PHE A 522 14.43 -10.47 -0.87
CA PHE A 522 14.75 -10.54 -2.30
C PHE A 522 13.51 -10.05 -3.07
N SER A 523 13.41 -8.73 -3.20
CA SER A 523 12.23 -8.06 -3.74
C SER A 523 12.24 -7.93 -5.26
N HIS A 524 11.14 -7.40 -5.80
CA HIS A 524 10.97 -7.08 -7.22
C HIS A 524 12.09 -6.20 -7.79
N ASP A 525 12.60 -5.23 -7.02
CA ASP A 525 13.67 -4.31 -7.44
C ASP A 525 14.99 -5.00 -7.76
N GLU A 526 15.21 -6.21 -7.23
CA GLU A 526 16.45 -6.94 -7.43
C GLU A 526 16.47 -7.80 -8.68
N VAL A 527 15.34 -7.90 -9.40
CA VAL A 527 15.20 -8.77 -10.59
C VAL A 527 14.70 -8.03 -11.83
N VAL A 528 15.09 -6.76 -11.95
CA VAL A 528 14.71 -5.81 -13.03
C VAL A 528 15.90 -4.94 -13.45
N HIS A 529 15.68 -4.07 -14.46
CA HIS A 529 16.59 -3.00 -14.87
C HIS A 529 18.02 -3.46 -15.19
N GLY A 530 18.17 -4.66 -15.77
CA GLY A 530 19.48 -5.20 -16.14
C GLY A 530 20.23 -5.87 -14.98
N LYS A 531 19.65 -5.93 -13.78
CA LYS A 531 20.25 -6.64 -12.64
C LYS A 531 20.23 -8.17 -12.80
N GLY A 532 19.43 -8.71 -13.73
CA GLY A 532 19.19 -10.13 -13.95
C GLY A 532 18.25 -10.76 -12.90
N SER A 533 17.62 -11.88 -13.26
CA SER A 533 16.87 -12.71 -12.29
C SER A 533 17.80 -13.30 -11.23
N LEU A 534 17.26 -13.78 -10.09
CA LEU A 534 18.10 -14.44 -9.08
C LEU A 534 18.90 -15.61 -9.66
N LEU A 535 18.31 -16.42 -10.54
CA LEU A 535 19.02 -17.52 -11.20
C LEU A 535 20.18 -17.01 -12.07
N ASN A 536 19.96 -15.94 -12.83
CA ASN A 536 20.95 -15.41 -13.76
C ASN A 536 22.06 -14.58 -13.11
N LYS A 537 21.89 -14.18 -11.85
CA LYS A 537 22.98 -13.64 -11.01
C LYS A 537 24.01 -14.71 -10.65
N MET A 538 23.65 -16.00 -10.67
CA MET A 538 24.53 -17.06 -10.21
C MET A 538 25.62 -17.39 -11.24
N PRO A 539 26.88 -17.61 -10.82
CA PRO A 539 27.97 -18.02 -11.71
C PRO A 539 27.94 -19.53 -11.99
N GLY A 540 28.72 -19.92 -13.01
CA GLY A 540 28.94 -21.31 -13.37
C GLY A 540 28.04 -21.83 -14.49
N ASP A 541 28.10 -23.14 -14.71
CA ASP A 541 27.22 -23.84 -15.63
C ASP A 541 25.76 -23.87 -15.13
N GLU A 542 24.83 -24.38 -15.94
CA GLU A 542 23.41 -24.45 -15.59
C GLU A 542 23.19 -25.12 -14.22
N TRP A 543 23.81 -26.27 -13.98
CA TRP A 543 23.64 -26.99 -12.72
C TRP A 543 24.15 -26.16 -11.54
N GLN A 544 25.32 -25.52 -11.67
CA GLN A 544 25.91 -24.67 -10.64
C GLN A 544 25.06 -23.42 -10.37
N LYS A 545 24.41 -22.84 -11.39
CA LYS A 545 23.48 -21.72 -11.20
C LYS A 545 22.30 -22.12 -10.32
N PHE A 546 21.67 -23.25 -10.62
CA PHE A 546 20.59 -23.78 -9.79
C PHE A 546 21.08 -24.16 -8.39
N ALA A 547 22.27 -24.76 -8.25
CA ALA A 547 22.84 -25.09 -6.95
C ALA A 547 23.12 -23.85 -6.08
N ASN A 548 23.66 -22.78 -6.66
CA ASN A 548 23.83 -21.51 -5.97
C ASN A 548 22.48 -20.90 -5.55
N LEU A 549 21.44 -20.98 -6.39
CA LEU A 549 20.11 -20.50 -6.02
C LEU A 549 19.51 -21.29 -4.85
N ARG A 550 19.65 -22.62 -4.84
CA ARG A 550 19.25 -23.46 -3.69
C ARG A 550 19.97 -23.05 -2.42
N LEU A 551 21.28 -22.84 -2.52
CA LEU A 551 22.12 -22.42 -1.40
C LEU A 551 21.74 -21.03 -0.89
N LEU A 552 21.43 -20.08 -1.79
CA LEU A 552 20.98 -18.73 -1.45
C LEU A 552 19.68 -18.78 -0.63
N LEU A 553 18.68 -19.51 -1.12
CA LEU A 553 17.38 -19.61 -0.45
C LEU A 553 17.49 -20.35 0.90
N ALA A 554 18.31 -21.39 0.98
CA ALA A 554 18.60 -22.08 2.24
C ALA A 554 19.31 -21.16 3.24
N TYR A 555 20.24 -20.32 2.78
CA TYR A 555 20.90 -19.32 3.61
C TYR A 555 19.92 -18.27 4.14
N GLN A 556 19.07 -17.69 3.27
CA GLN A 556 18.01 -16.75 3.66
C GLN A 556 17.09 -17.35 4.72
N CYS A 557 16.66 -18.61 4.53
CA CYS A 557 15.80 -19.33 5.48
C CYS A 557 16.45 -19.45 6.87
N ALA A 558 17.72 -19.83 6.94
CA ALA A 558 18.42 -20.06 8.21
C ALA A 558 18.88 -18.78 8.94
N TYR A 559 19.15 -17.71 8.19
CA TYR A 559 19.66 -16.45 8.75
C TYR A 559 18.64 -15.78 9.72
N PRO A 560 19.05 -15.06 10.78
CA PRO A 560 18.10 -14.35 11.65
C PRO A 560 17.33 -13.23 10.93
N GLY A 561 16.02 -13.13 11.14
CA GLY A 561 15.14 -12.11 10.56
C GLY A 561 14.00 -12.71 9.74
N LYS A 562 12.93 -11.95 9.49
CA LYS A 562 11.77 -12.43 8.71
C LYS A 562 12.10 -12.53 7.22
N LYS A 563 11.31 -13.25 6.43
CA LYS A 563 11.64 -13.61 5.04
C LYS A 563 10.71 -12.92 4.05
N LEU A 564 11.26 -12.48 2.92
CA LEU A 564 10.49 -12.00 1.77
C LEU A 564 11.13 -12.50 0.47
N LEU A 565 10.29 -13.04 -0.42
CA LEU A 565 10.69 -13.49 -1.75
C LEU A 565 9.68 -13.03 -2.80
N PHE A 566 10.17 -12.35 -3.84
CA PHE A 566 9.35 -11.92 -4.96
C PHE A 566 8.95 -13.07 -5.87
N MET A 567 7.72 -13.01 -6.37
CA MET A 567 7.17 -13.95 -7.34
C MET A 567 8.10 -14.20 -8.55
N GLY A 568 8.20 -15.45 -8.99
CA GLY A 568 9.12 -15.89 -10.03
C GLY A 568 10.45 -16.43 -9.47
N CYS A 569 10.91 -15.91 -8.33
CA CYS A 569 12.16 -16.35 -7.72
C CYS A 569 12.05 -17.77 -7.13
N GLU A 570 10.87 -18.16 -6.65
CA GLU A 570 10.61 -19.43 -5.97
C GLU A 570 10.67 -20.66 -6.88
N PHE A 571 10.62 -20.47 -8.20
CA PHE A 571 10.87 -21.54 -9.19
C PHE A 571 12.08 -21.26 -10.08
N GLY A 572 12.87 -20.23 -9.72
CA GLY A 572 14.09 -19.86 -10.43
C GLY A 572 13.83 -19.35 -11.84
N GLN A 573 12.90 -18.40 -12.02
CA GLN A 573 12.67 -17.78 -13.31
C GLN A 573 13.98 -17.27 -13.95
N GLY A 574 14.16 -17.55 -15.24
CA GLY A 574 15.35 -17.12 -15.98
C GLY A 574 15.33 -15.64 -16.37
N ASN A 575 14.23 -15.15 -16.93
CA ASN A 575 14.12 -13.76 -17.34
C ASN A 575 13.92 -12.82 -16.15
N GLU A 576 14.36 -11.57 -16.31
CA GLU A 576 13.94 -10.49 -15.42
C GLU A 576 12.42 -10.36 -15.37
N TRP A 577 11.91 -9.87 -14.25
CA TRP A 577 10.50 -9.56 -14.15
C TRP A 577 10.12 -8.47 -15.17
N ASN A 578 8.95 -8.66 -15.79
CA ASN A 578 8.39 -7.73 -16.74
C ASN A 578 6.92 -7.50 -16.40
N HIS A 579 6.59 -6.33 -15.84
CA HIS A 579 5.22 -5.97 -15.44
C HIS A 579 4.18 -6.09 -16.57
N ALA A 580 4.61 -6.05 -17.85
CA ALA A 580 3.72 -6.15 -19.01
C ALA A 580 3.44 -7.60 -19.45
N LYS A 581 4.00 -8.61 -18.78
CA LYS A 581 3.82 -10.03 -19.10
C LYS A 581 3.54 -10.82 -17.82
N GLN A 582 2.88 -11.98 -17.95
CA GLN A 582 2.85 -12.95 -16.85
C GLN A 582 4.25 -13.52 -16.57
N LEU A 583 4.41 -14.11 -15.39
CA LEU A 583 5.58 -14.95 -15.08
C LEU A 583 5.73 -16.11 -16.07
N ASP A 584 6.95 -16.61 -16.21
CA ASP A 584 7.33 -17.70 -17.11
C ASP A 584 6.90 -19.07 -16.56
N TRP A 585 5.60 -19.26 -16.30
CA TRP A 585 5.03 -20.49 -15.72
C TRP A 585 5.37 -21.77 -16.49
N TRP A 586 5.61 -21.67 -17.80
CA TRP A 586 6.04 -22.77 -18.67
C TRP A 586 7.39 -23.37 -18.23
N MET A 587 8.23 -22.64 -17.50
CA MET A 587 9.50 -23.16 -16.97
C MET A 587 9.30 -24.32 -15.98
N LEU A 588 8.14 -24.41 -15.33
CA LEU A 588 7.79 -25.53 -14.44
C LEU A 588 7.59 -26.86 -15.19
N GLU A 589 7.68 -26.90 -16.52
CA GLU A 589 7.77 -28.15 -17.29
C GLU A 589 9.16 -28.79 -17.21
N TYR A 590 10.17 -28.05 -16.75
CA TYR A 590 11.57 -28.49 -16.68
C TYR A 590 11.99 -28.84 -15.25
N LYS A 591 12.77 -29.92 -15.11
CA LYS A 591 13.10 -30.53 -13.81
C LYS A 591 13.85 -29.61 -12.85
N LEU A 592 14.77 -28.77 -13.32
CA LEU A 592 15.55 -27.90 -12.44
C LEU A 592 14.68 -26.81 -11.80
N HIS A 593 13.74 -26.22 -12.55
CA HIS A 593 12.77 -25.27 -12.03
C HIS A 593 11.77 -25.92 -11.07
N GLN A 594 11.30 -27.14 -11.37
CA GLN A 594 10.51 -27.94 -10.43
C GLN A 594 11.28 -28.19 -9.12
N GLY A 595 12.58 -28.48 -9.22
CA GLY A 595 13.47 -28.67 -8.07
C GLY A 595 13.59 -27.43 -7.19
N ILE A 596 13.71 -26.23 -7.78
CA ILE A 596 13.70 -24.97 -7.01
C ILE A 596 12.33 -24.73 -6.36
N SER A 597 11.23 -24.96 -7.09
CA SER A 597 9.87 -24.84 -6.53
C SER A 597 9.65 -25.77 -5.34
N GLN A 598 10.13 -27.01 -5.42
CA GLN A 598 10.05 -27.99 -4.33
C GLN A 598 10.96 -27.61 -3.17
N LEU A 599 12.17 -27.12 -3.45
CA LEU A 599 13.09 -26.63 -2.42
C LEU A 599 12.52 -25.43 -1.66
N SER A 600 12.01 -24.42 -2.37
CA SER A 600 11.39 -23.26 -1.75
C SER A 600 10.22 -23.68 -0.85
N THR A 601 9.37 -24.59 -1.33
CA THR A 601 8.26 -25.15 -0.54
C THR A 601 8.77 -25.86 0.72
N ALA A 602 9.77 -26.72 0.58
CA ALA A 602 10.35 -27.44 1.72
C ALA A 602 10.98 -26.50 2.75
N LEU A 603 11.70 -25.46 2.31
CA LEU A 603 12.28 -24.43 3.18
C LEU A 603 11.21 -23.63 3.92
N ASN A 604 10.11 -23.28 3.25
CA ASN A 604 9.01 -22.55 3.86
C ASN A 604 8.34 -23.37 4.98
N HIS A 605 8.06 -24.65 4.72
CA HIS A 605 7.52 -25.56 5.74
C HIS A 605 8.51 -25.83 6.87
N LEU A 606 9.81 -25.95 6.56
CA LEU A 606 10.86 -26.06 7.58
C LEU A 606 10.89 -24.82 8.48
N TYR A 607 10.93 -23.62 7.89
CA TYR A 607 10.90 -22.36 8.63
C TYR A 607 9.69 -22.23 9.54
N LYS A 608 8.51 -22.69 9.10
CA LYS A 608 7.28 -22.67 9.91
C LYS A 608 7.30 -23.68 11.06
N ASN A 609 7.95 -24.83 10.89
CA ASN A 609 7.90 -25.95 11.83
C ASN A 609 9.08 -25.96 12.83
N GLU A 610 10.24 -25.44 12.44
CA GLU A 610 11.41 -25.35 13.32
C GLU A 610 11.43 -24.03 14.09
N VAL A 611 10.96 -24.06 15.34
CA VAL A 611 10.85 -22.87 16.21
C VAL A 611 12.17 -22.09 16.32
N ALA A 612 13.31 -22.78 16.31
CA ALA A 612 14.62 -22.14 16.36
C ALA A 612 14.90 -21.19 15.19
N LEU A 613 14.28 -21.38 14.03
CA LEU A 613 14.54 -20.57 12.84
C LEU A 613 13.85 -19.21 12.85
N HIS A 614 12.87 -18.98 13.74
CA HIS A 614 12.08 -17.74 13.75
C HIS A 614 11.79 -17.15 15.14
N TYR A 615 11.87 -17.95 16.21
CA TYR A 615 11.42 -17.50 17.54
C TYR A 615 12.33 -16.40 18.10
N HIS A 616 13.64 -16.54 17.92
CA HIS A 616 14.62 -15.53 18.36
C HIS A 616 15.29 -14.82 17.18
N ASP A 617 14.50 -14.31 16.24
CA ASP A 617 15.03 -13.57 15.08
C ASP A 617 15.66 -12.23 15.46
N PHE A 618 15.18 -11.61 16.54
CA PHE A 618 15.54 -10.25 16.94
C PHE A 618 16.38 -10.20 18.22
N GLU A 619 16.62 -11.36 18.86
CA GLU A 619 17.46 -11.49 20.04
C GLU A 619 18.75 -12.24 19.74
N GLY A 620 19.89 -11.67 20.18
CA GLY A 620 21.20 -12.29 19.97
C GLY A 620 21.37 -13.68 20.59
N CYS A 621 20.55 -14.06 21.58
CA CYS A 621 20.57 -15.42 22.15
C CYS A 621 20.07 -16.51 21.18
N GLY A 622 19.36 -16.12 20.12
CA GLY A 622 18.84 -17.01 19.08
C GLY A 622 19.88 -17.48 18.08
N PHE A 623 21.11 -16.97 18.13
CA PHE A 623 22.16 -17.24 17.16
C PHE A 623 23.51 -17.47 17.83
N SER A 624 24.28 -18.43 17.33
CA SER A 624 25.70 -18.52 17.65
C SER A 624 26.50 -19.06 16.45
N TRP A 625 27.67 -18.48 16.19
CA TRP A 625 28.59 -19.06 15.22
C TRP A 625 29.12 -20.40 15.72
N ASN A 626 29.16 -21.39 14.84
CA ASN A 626 30.02 -22.55 15.03
C ASN A 626 31.40 -22.22 14.44
N ASP A 627 31.46 -22.01 13.11
CA ASP A 627 32.66 -21.48 12.46
C ASP A 627 32.28 -20.53 11.31
N CYS A 628 32.97 -19.40 11.24
CA CYS A 628 32.85 -18.41 10.17
C CYS A 628 34.22 -17.92 9.66
N ASN A 629 35.30 -18.64 10.02
CA ASN A 629 36.67 -18.28 9.64
C ASN A 629 37.21 -19.11 8.47
N ASP A 630 36.52 -20.17 8.05
CA ASP A 630 36.93 -21.03 6.92
C ASP A 630 36.68 -20.38 5.55
N ARG A 631 37.29 -19.22 5.36
CA ARG A 631 37.26 -18.48 4.09
C ARG A 631 37.91 -19.25 2.95
N GLN A 632 38.96 -20.04 3.23
CA GLN A 632 39.70 -20.78 2.20
C GLN A 632 38.82 -21.81 1.52
N ASN A 633 37.93 -22.47 2.27
CA ASN A 633 36.96 -23.38 1.70
C ASN A 633 35.62 -22.71 1.38
N SER A 634 35.45 -21.45 1.79
CA SER A 634 34.18 -20.71 1.74
C SER A 634 33.06 -21.53 2.37
N VAL A 635 33.27 -21.92 3.63
CA VAL A 635 32.29 -22.63 4.45
C VAL A 635 31.95 -21.78 5.65
N ILE A 636 30.65 -21.67 5.97
CA ILE A 636 30.21 -21.17 7.28
C ILE A 636 29.31 -22.20 7.94
N SER A 637 29.28 -22.17 9.27
CA SER A 637 28.31 -22.91 10.05
C SER A 637 27.91 -22.16 11.31
N PHE A 638 26.64 -22.25 11.66
CA PHE A 638 26.07 -21.55 12.80
C PHE A 638 24.86 -22.29 13.36
N PHE A 639 24.54 -22.00 14.61
CA PHE A 639 23.35 -22.49 15.27
C PHE A 639 22.28 -21.39 15.32
N ARG A 640 21.05 -21.81 15.10
CA ARG A 640 19.84 -21.10 15.54
C ARG A 640 19.27 -21.79 16.76
N HIS A 641 18.84 -21.05 17.77
CA HIS A 641 18.39 -21.60 19.05
C HIS A 641 17.00 -21.08 19.43
N ALA A 642 16.15 -21.97 19.94
CA ALA A 642 14.95 -21.58 20.68
C ALA A 642 14.42 -22.73 21.53
N LYS A 643 13.90 -22.42 22.72
CA LYS A 643 13.16 -23.37 23.59
C LYS A 643 13.88 -24.72 23.80
N GLY A 644 15.21 -24.70 23.94
CA GLY A 644 16.03 -25.90 24.14
C GLY A 644 16.32 -26.72 22.88
N GLN A 645 15.84 -26.30 21.71
CA GLN A 645 16.16 -26.89 20.42
C GLN A 645 17.17 -26.01 19.67
N SER A 646 18.02 -26.65 18.87
CA SER A 646 18.95 -25.93 17.99
C SER A 646 18.91 -26.49 16.58
N ILE A 647 18.98 -25.60 15.58
CA ILE A 647 19.27 -25.98 14.19
C ILE A 647 20.70 -25.56 13.89
N LEU A 648 21.56 -26.54 13.62
CA LEU A 648 22.89 -26.32 13.06
C LEU A 648 22.77 -26.23 11.54
N THR A 649 23.15 -25.10 10.97
CA THR A 649 23.23 -24.88 9.53
C THR A 649 24.69 -24.91 9.10
N ILE A 650 25.00 -25.66 8.03
CA ILE A 650 26.34 -25.77 7.43
C ILE A 650 26.20 -25.49 5.94
N LEU A 651 27.00 -24.56 5.42
CA LEU A 651 26.87 -24.04 4.05
C LEU A 651 28.23 -24.11 3.35
N ASN A 652 28.30 -24.85 2.24
CA ASN A 652 29.48 -24.91 1.38
C ASN A 652 29.24 -24.06 0.14
N PHE A 653 29.92 -22.91 0.05
CA PHE A 653 29.77 -21.96 -1.06
C PHE A 653 30.70 -22.24 -2.24
N THR A 654 31.25 -23.44 -2.36
CA THR A 654 32.06 -23.85 -3.53
C THR A 654 31.53 -25.13 -4.17
N PRO A 655 31.75 -25.36 -5.48
CA PRO A 655 31.36 -26.61 -6.14
C PRO A 655 32.26 -27.80 -5.75
N VAL A 656 33.19 -27.61 -4.80
CA VAL A 656 34.10 -28.65 -4.33
C VAL A 656 33.43 -29.44 -3.20
N VAL A 657 33.23 -30.73 -3.41
CA VAL A 657 32.80 -31.67 -2.37
C VAL A 657 33.86 -31.75 -1.28
N ARG A 658 33.47 -31.62 -0.01
CA ARG A 658 34.41 -31.68 1.12
C ARG A 658 34.18 -32.97 1.91
N GLN A 659 35.04 -33.96 1.73
CA GLN A 659 34.99 -35.21 2.49
C GLN A 659 35.58 -35.04 3.89
N ASN A 660 35.09 -35.81 4.86
CA ASN A 660 35.60 -35.85 6.24
C ASN A 660 35.68 -34.44 6.89
N TYR A 661 34.76 -33.54 6.53
CA TYR A 661 34.75 -32.17 7.03
C TYR A 661 34.26 -32.18 8.48
N LYS A 662 34.98 -31.48 9.36
CA LYS A 662 34.71 -31.49 10.80
C LYS A 662 33.83 -30.32 11.21
N ILE A 663 32.79 -30.62 11.98
CA ILE A 663 31.90 -29.62 12.55
C ILE A 663 31.75 -29.90 14.04
N GLY A 664 32.11 -28.92 14.87
CA GLY A 664 31.91 -28.99 16.31
C GLY A 664 30.42 -29.02 16.66
N ILE A 665 30.04 -29.90 17.58
CA ILE A 665 28.66 -30.00 18.10
C ILE A 665 28.64 -30.29 19.60
N PRO A 666 27.55 -29.92 20.31
CA PRO A 666 27.32 -30.38 21.66
C PRO A 666 27.35 -31.91 21.75
N ASN A 667 27.70 -32.45 22.92
CA ASN A 667 27.72 -33.89 23.17
C ASN A 667 26.27 -34.43 23.27
N THR A 668 25.66 -34.73 22.13
CA THR A 668 24.26 -35.14 22.01
C THR A 668 24.09 -36.34 21.09
N ASP A 669 23.18 -37.23 21.42
CA ASP A 669 22.89 -38.44 20.63
C ASP A 669 21.83 -38.20 19.55
N ARG A 670 21.27 -37.00 19.49
CA ARG A 670 20.08 -36.67 18.69
C ARG A 670 20.43 -35.69 17.59
N LEU A 671 21.02 -36.22 16.52
CA LEU A 671 21.30 -35.47 15.30
C LEU A 671 20.31 -35.94 14.23
N ASN A 672 19.41 -35.05 13.82
CA ASN A 672 18.47 -35.34 12.73
C ASN A 672 18.68 -34.33 11.60
N ILE A 673 19.02 -34.84 10.42
CA ILE A 673 19.15 -33.99 9.23
C ILE A 673 17.73 -33.66 8.78
N VAL A 674 17.38 -32.39 8.90
CA VAL A 674 16.04 -31.90 8.55
C VAL A 674 16.00 -31.31 7.15
N PHE A 675 17.16 -31.00 6.56
CA PHE A 675 17.25 -30.46 5.22
C PHE A 675 18.62 -30.69 4.58
N ASN A 676 18.63 -31.07 3.31
CA ASN A 676 19.81 -31.11 2.45
C ASN A 676 19.47 -30.56 1.06
N SER A 677 20.06 -29.42 0.70
CA SER A 677 19.78 -28.75 -0.57
C SER A 677 20.34 -29.48 -1.80
N ASP A 678 21.18 -30.51 -1.64
CA ASP A 678 21.78 -31.28 -2.73
C ASP A 678 21.03 -32.59 -3.03
N GLU A 679 19.86 -32.81 -2.43
CA GLU A 679 19.02 -33.95 -2.80
C GLU A 679 18.54 -33.88 -4.26
N SER A 680 18.40 -35.04 -4.89
CA SER A 680 18.02 -35.16 -6.31
C SER A 680 16.63 -34.59 -6.60
N VAL A 681 15.73 -34.61 -5.62
CA VAL A 681 14.39 -33.99 -5.70
C VAL A 681 14.47 -32.49 -5.95
N TYR A 682 15.53 -31.82 -5.47
CA TYR A 682 15.79 -30.41 -5.71
C TYR A 682 16.70 -30.15 -6.93
N GLY A 683 17.05 -31.19 -7.69
CA GLY A 683 18.02 -31.10 -8.79
C GLY A 683 19.48 -31.02 -8.32
N GLY A 684 19.78 -31.48 -7.11
CA GLY A 684 21.14 -31.64 -6.62
C GLY A 684 21.85 -32.86 -7.19
N SER A 685 23.13 -32.98 -6.88
CA SER A 685 24.00 -34.08 -7.31
C SER A 685 23.75 -35.37 -6.51
N ALA A 686 22.99 -35.29 -5.42
CA ALA A 686 22.76 -36.37 -4.46
C ALA A 686 24.08 -36.96 -3.95
N THR A 687 25.04 -36.09 -3.61
CA THR A 687 26.30 -36.51 -3.02
C THR A 687 26.03 -37.37 -1.79
N ALA A 688 26.66 -38.55 -1.72
CA ALA A 688 26.50 -39.47 -0.60
C ALA A 688 26.93 -38.79 0.71
N LEU A 689 25.97 -38.61 1.61
CA LEU A 689 26.21 -38.01 2.89
C LEU A 689 26.74 -39.06 3.86
N GLU A 690 28.06 -39.21 3.90
CA GLU A 690 28.74 -39.94 4.97
C GLU A 690 28.79 -39.03 6.19
N LEU A 691 28.24 -39.47 7.32
CA LEU A 691 28.27 -38.72 8.59
C LEU A 691 28.67 -39.67 9.72
N THR A 692 29.75 -39.34 10.41
CA THR A 692 30.22 -40.04 11.62
C THR A 692 30.20 -39.09 12.80
N HIS A 693 29.67 -39.56 13.93
CA HIS A 693 29.58 -38.78 15.16
C HIS A 693 30.65 -39.20 16.16
N HIS A 694 31.50 -38.25 16.56
CA HIS A 694 32.58 -38.43 17.52
C HIS A 694 32.25 -37.73 18.85
N LYS A 695 31.64 -38.50 19.76
CA LYS A 695 31.32 -38.06 21.14
C LYS A 695 32.58 -37.86 21.97
N ASN A 696 32.53 -36.93 22.92
CA ASN A 696 33.64 -36.62 23.84
C ASN A 696 34.97 -36.34 23.12
N SER A 697 34.90 -35.79 21.90
CA SER A 697 36.06 -35.43 21.09
C SER A 697 35.97 -33.95 20.75
N PRO A 698 36.49 -33.07 21.63
CA PRO A 698 36.29 -31.64 21.52
C PRO A 698 36.85 -31.08 20.20
N TYR A 699 36.09 -30.21 19.56
CA TYR A 699 36.49 -29.54 18.34
C TYR A 699 35.83 -28.17 18.27
N ASN A 700 36.60 -27.15 17.89
CA ASN A 700 36.13 -25.79 17.66
C ASN A 700 35.21 -25.23 18.79
N GLY A 701 35.63 -25.39 20.04
CA GLY A 701 34.90 -24.90 21.21
C GLY A 701 33.69 -25.75 21.63
N GLN A 702 33.39 -26.83 20.93
CA GLN A 702 32.31 -27.76 21.24
C GLN A 702 32.83 -29.05 21.88
N SER A 703 31.98 -29.74 22.66
CA SER A 703 32.36 -30.95 23.42
C SER A 703 32.49 -32.23 22.58
N GLY A 704 31.93 -32.23 21.37
CA GLY A 704 32.05 -33.31 20.39
C GLY A 704 32.14 -32.74 18.97
N HIS A 705 32.19 -33.62 17.98
CA HIS A 705 32.12 -33.21 16.57
C HIS A 705 31.50 -34.29 15.68
N ILE A 706 31.04 -33.86 14.51
CA ILE A 706 30.73 -34.74 13.39
C ILE A 706 31.80 -34.60 12.32
N GLU A 707 32.11 -35.72 11.67
CA GLU A 707 32.84 -35.77 10.40
C GLU A 707 31.81 -36.08 9.32
N LEU A 708 31.68 -35.20 8.32
CA LEU A 708 30.69 -35.38 7.27
C LEU A 708 31.18 -34.98 5.88
N THR A 709 30.56 -35.54 4.85
CA THR A 709 30.76 -35.10 3.45
C THR A 709 29.87 -33.89 3.15
N LEU A 710 30.46 -32.70 2.97
CA LEU A 710 29.69 -31.53 2.57
C LEU A 710 29.41 -31.56 1.06
N PRO A 711 28.13 -31.48 0.64
CA PRO A 711 27.78 -31.42 -0.76
C PRO A 711 28.32 -30.15 -1.43
N PRO A 712 28.51 -30.16 -2.76
CA PRO A 712 29.01 -29.02 -3.51
C PRO A 712 27.90 -27.97 -3.66
N LEU A 713 28.22 -26.69 -3.41
CA LEU A 713 27.23 -25.60 -3.43
C LEU A 713 25.96 -25.95 -2.62
N GLY A 714 26.16 -26.56 -1.45
CA GLY A 714 25.11 -27.22 -0.68
C GLY A 714 24.92 -26.68 0.72
N ALA A 715 23.69 -26.78 1.21
CA ALA A 715 23.26 -26.43 2.55
C ALA A 715 22.74 -27.67 3.28
N LEU A 716 23.22 -27.87 4.51
CA LEU A 716 22.72 -28.87 5.43
C LEU A 716 22.14 -28.17 6.66
N MET A 717 20.96 -28.60 7.10
CA MET A 717 20.39 -28.20 8.39
C MET A 717 20.14 -29.43 9.23
N ILE A 718 20.67 -29.41 10.46
CA ILE A 718 20.63 -30.53 11.39
C ILE A 718 19.96 -30.05 12.67
N ARG A 719 18.84 -30.70 13.04
CA ARG A 719 18.22 -30.51 14.34
C ARG A 719 19.02 -31.22 15.41
N ILE A 720 19.32 -30.47 16.46
CA ILE A 720 20.02 -30.90 17.66
C ILE A 720 19.10 -30.67 18.85
N ASN A 721 18.86 -31.75 19.60
CA ASN A 721 17.99 -31.79 20.78
C ASN A 721 18.75 -32.20 22.04
#